data_AF-A0A3D4LPK2-F1
#
_entry.id   AF-A0A3D4LPK2-F1
#
_cell.length_a   1.000
_cell.length_b   1.000
_cell.length_c   1.000
_cell.angle_alpha   90.00
_cell.angle_beta   90.00
_cell.angle_gamma   90.00
#
_symmetry.space_group_name_H-M   'P 1'
#
loop_
_entity.id
_entity.type
_entity.pdbx_description
1 polymer ?
#
loop_
_entity_poly.entity_id
_entity_poly.type
_entity_poly.pdbx_seq_one_letter_code
_entity_poly.pdbx_strand_id
1 'polypeptide(L)'
;MKLTKGMKKALSLLLSAAMVVTGVNVTTNAASAADAVPSFTWTNTNTNSWDNESVEVSLAKGDAEYTAEFKTAKGAKGLRNLGYVETNADSTLKITVKSVIVNGTEFETNKVIDITSDTKNGMANIWDGKSPKNVLYTNGDKDLYCSADEISYRENGEAKNIETLSYVFDVTNTGYTPVESTEPSEDPATETPAVTEPAKVTTTPAVTAEPTVEPTVEPTDPPAKAAPADLDKGHQAYLMYTDENYGWGCWNENKGEDAVVTGNGTYTVSINKSDFKSTDVANAAKGAKVFCVDILGLCTSDKMDASKAAISNVIIKCDGKEFKADESKMYEGLIEKDKGNYRLEIRNEWGWGNGDFATKDEFDPNSEFGFEESLSVTFTVTGIQEGKTPEKAFLTTDAEGNEVSVVSAVGVRAAEAAKITPAPKATATAPVAKTATPAGVKTATPAAVSTKSVLGTSKLTTAKKMVVVAPGKSVKVGFKATAAKNTSGAAIVKATTASKKVATVKVKGKKVTIKVPKKAVKGASTTVTLKSTKANGKAISAKIKVYVRNSAKKVKAAKKAITVKKGKTAKLVIKASKVQNKKKAFVDTITVKGKVLKLTNVKYAKGKATLTLKGAKKAKKKAVTIKVGSKKVKVKATVK
;
A
#
# COMPACT_ATOMS: atom_id res chain seq x y z
N MET A 1 7.01 -30.46 38.55
CA MET A 1 7.73 -29.22 38.16
C MET A 1 6.85 -28.01 38.43
N LYS A 2 7.29 -27.02 39.22
CA LYS A 2 6.55 -25.77 39.47
C LYS A 2 6.89 -24.76 38.36
N LEU A 3 5.92 -24.45 37.49
CA LEU A 3 6.08 -23.50 36.40
C LEU A 3 6.21 -22.07 36.91
N THR A 4 7.16 -21.31 36.35
CA THR A 4 7.46 -19.94 36.73
C THR A 4 6.38 -18.95 36.24
N LYS A 5 6.31 -17.78 36.90
CA LYS A 5 5.27 -16.76 36.69
C LYS A 5 5.24 -16.20 35.25
N GLY A 6 6.33 -16.32 34.50
CA GLY A 6 6.42 -15.96 33.07
C GLY A 6 5.73 -16.99 32.16
N MET A 7 5.90 -18.28 32.43
CA MET A 7 5.31 -19.36 31.64
C MET A 7 3.79 -19.45 31.83
N LYS A 8 3.26 -19.07 33.01
CA LYS A 8 1.81 -18.95 33.22
C LYS A 8 1.17 -17.82 32.40
N LYS A 9 1.90 -16.74 32.10
CA LYS A 9 1.41 -15.65 31.23
C LYS A 9 1.42 -16.04 29.75
N ALA A 10 2.42 -16.80 29.31
CA ALA A 10 2.44 -17.35 27.95
C ALA A 10 1.32 -18.39 27.75
N LEU A 11 1.12 -19.29 28.73
CA LEU A 11 0.07 -20.29 28.68
C LEU A 11 -1.35 -19.68 28.79
N SER A 12 -1.50 -18.57 29.53
CA SER A 12 -2.77 -17.81 29.63
C SER A 12 -3.11 -17.03 28.36
N LEU A 13 -2.10 -16.57 27.60
CA LEU A 13 -2.31 -15.94 26.28
C LEU A 13 -2.61 -16.99 25.20
N LEU A 14 -2.04 -18.19 25.33
CA LEU A 14 -2.30 -19.34 24.44
C LEU A 14 -3.68 -19.97 24.67
N LEU A 15 -4.21 -19.97 25.90
CA LEU A 15 -5.56 -20.50 26.18
C LEU A 15 -6.69 -19.54 25.76
N SER A 16 -6.46 -18.22 25.70
CA SER A 16 -7.48 -17.26 25.26
C SER A 16 -7.76 -17.26 23.76
N ALA A 17 -7.03 -18.03 22.96
CA ALA A 17 -7.24 -18.19 21.52
C ALA A 17 -7.87 -19.55 21.14
N ALA A 18 -8.09 -20.46 22.11
CA ALA A 18 -8.60 -21.80 21.86
C ALA A 18 -10.01 -21.96 22.45
N MET A 19 -11.02 -21.40 21.79
CA MET A 19 -12.41 -21.77 22.09
C MET A 19 -13.33 -21.57 20.88
N VAL A 20 -13.22 -22.45 19.88
CA VAL A 20 -14.38 -23.02 19.16
C VAL A 20 -13.95 -24.40 18.63
N VAL A 21 -14.51 -25.47 19.19
CA VAL A 21 -14.52 -26.79 18.54
C VAL A 21 -15.97 -27.29 18.58
N THR A 22 -16.31 -27.98 17.49
CA THR A 22 -17.48 -28.82 17.22
C THR A 22 -18.71 -28.15 16.59
N GLY A 23 -19.06 -28.63 15.40
CA GLY A 23 -20.33 -28.35 14.72
C GLY A 23 -20.23 -28.40 13.20
N VAL A 24 -19.91 -29.57 12.62
CA VAL A 24 -20.21 -29.82 11.20
C VAL A 24 -21.72 -29.70 11.03
N ASN A 25 -22.17 -28.78 10.16
CA ASN A 25 -23.48 -28.92 9.53
C ASN A 25 -23.44 -28.28 8.14
N VAL A 26 -23.29 -29.13 7.13
CA VAL A 26 -23.54 -28.81 5.73
C VAL A 26 -25.05 -28.68 5.57
N THR A 27 -25.57 -27.45 5.40
CA THR A 27 -26.89 -27.25 4.77
C THR A 27 -26.89 -25.97 3.96
N THR A 28 -27.19 -26.13 2.68
CA THR A 28 -27.48 -25.07 1.72
C THR A 28 -28.76 -24.33 2.13
N ASN A 29 -28.66 -23.03 2.43
CA ASN A 29 -29.81 -22.13 2.35
C ASN A 29 -29.36 -20.67 2.20
N ALA A 30 -29.91 -20.00 1.19
CA ALA A 30 -29.76 -18.58 0.94
C ALA A 30 -30.39 -17.77 2.08
N ALA A 31 -29.57 -17.02 2.81
CA ALA A 31 -29.98 -16.04 3.82
C ALA A 31 -29.27 -14.71 3.55
N SER A 32 -29.99 -13.59 3.67
CA SER A 32 -29.47 -12.25 3.37
C SER A 32 -28.23 -11.94 4.23
N ALA A 33 -27.10 -11.71 3.56
CA ALA A 33 -25.79 -11.63 4.16
C ALA A 33 -25.66 -10.43 5.13
N ALA A 34 -25.53 -10.74 6.42
CA ALA A 34 -24.72 -9.93 7.31
C ALA A 34 -23.24 -10.09 6.89
N ASP A 35 -22.44 -9.02 6.97
CA ASP A 35 -21.03 -9.00 6.56
C ASP A 35 -20.20 -10.10 7.27
N ALA A 36 -20.08 -11.28 6.66
CA ALA A 36 -19.30 -12.39 7.18
C ALA A 36 -17.81 -12.04 7.09
N VAL A 37 -17.07 -12.34 8.17
CA VAL A 37 -15.61 -12.17 8.19
C VAL A 37 -15.01 -13.21 7.25
N PRO A 38 -14.18 -12.83 6.26
CA PRO A 38 -13.57 -13.80 5.37
C PRO A 38 -12.60 -14.70 6.14
N SER A 39 -12.47 -15.93 5.69
CA SER A 39 -11.58 -16.94 6.24
C SER A 39 -11.08 -17.86 5.13
N PHE A 40 -10.03 -18.63 5.42
CA PHE A 40 -9.62 -19.76 4.59
C PHE A 40 -9.26 -20.94 5.49
N THR A 41 -9.41 -22.15 4.99
CA THR A 41 -9.03 -23.37 5.70
C THR A 41 -7.63 -23.79 5.27
N TRP A 42 -6.73 -23.95 6.24
CA TRP A 42 -5.39 -24.50 6.04
C TRP A 42 -5.35 -25.92 6.58
N THR A 43 -4.90 -26.86 5.76
CA THR A 43 -5.00 -28.29 6.05
C THR A 43 -3.64 -28.96 5.96
N ASN A 44 -3.31 -29.77 6.96
CA ASN A 44 -2.10 -30.59 7.00
C ASN A 44 -2.46 -32.08 7.09
N THR A 45 -1.66 -32.93 6.45
CA THR A 45 -1.83 -34.38 6.53
C THR A 45 -0.59 -35.03 7.14
N ASN A 46 -0.81 -35.85 8.16
CA ASN A 46 0.24 -36.54 8.90
C ASN A 46 0.60 -37.90 8.25
N THR A 47 1.83 -38.39 8.45
CA THR A 47 2.29 -39.67 7.86
C THR A 47 1.62 -40.89 8.49
N ASN A 48 1.18 -40.80 9.75
CA ASN A 48 0.68 -41.94 10.52
C ASN A 48 -0.85 -41.95 10.77
N SER A 49 -1.60 -41.04 10.14
CA SER A 49 -3.08 -41.14 10.04
C SER A 49 -3.55 -40.71 8.65
N TRP A 50 -4.70 -41.24 8.21
CA TRP A 50 -5.45 -40.71 7.07
C TRP A 50 -6.27 -39.46 7.45
N ASP A 51 -6.29 -39.11 8.73
CA ASP A 51 -7.01 -37.95 9.23
C ASP A 51 -6.24 -36.68 8.89
N ASN A 52 -6.82 -35.86 8.02
CA ASN A 52 -6.40 -34.50 7.80
C ASN A 52 -6.69 -33.66 9.05
N GLU A 53 -5.72 -32.87 9.49
CA GLU A 53 -5.98 -31.81 10.45
C GLU A 53 -6.17 -30.50 9.68
N SER A 54 -7.30 -29.83 9.89
CA SER A 54 -7.62 -28.55 9.26
C SER A 54 -7.83 -27.48 10.33
N VAL A 55 -7.42 -26.26 10.02
CA VAL A 55 -7.66 -25.07 10.86
C VAL A 55 -8.22 -23.94 10.00
N GLU A 56 -9.30 -23.34 10.48
CA GLU A 56 -9.87 -22.16 9.85
C GLU A 56 -9.11 -20.90 10.32
N VAL A 57 -8.57 -20.14 9.37
CA VAL A 57 -7.87 -18.88 9.62
C VAL A 57 -8.84 -17.73 9.37
N SER A 58 -9.44 -17.20 10.45
CA SER A 58 -10.34 -16.04 10.38
C SER A 58 -9.57 -14.74 10.11
N LEU A 59 -9.91 -14.05 9.02
CA LEU A 59 -9.26 -12.81 8.56
C LEU A 59 -9.85 -11.55 9.22
N ALA A 60 -10.17 -11.65 10.50
CA ALA A 60 -10.79 -10.59 11.30
C ALA A 60 -9.93 -9.32 11.45
N LYS A 61 -8.65 -9.35 11.05
CA LYS A 61 -7.73 -8.19 11.07
C LYS A 61 -7.60 -7.52 9.69
N GLY A 62 -8.28 -8.03 8.66
CA GLY A 62 -8.10 -7.61 7.27
C GLY A 62 -6.71 -7.99 6.74
N ASP A 63 -6.10 -7.16 5.90
CA ASP A 63 -4.74 -7.40 5.40
C ASP A 63 -3.72 -7.32 6.54
N ALA A 64 -3.18 -8.47 6.95
CA ALA A 64 -2.34 -8.61 8.13
C ALA A 64 -1.59 -9.95 8.13
N GLU A 65 -0.74 -10.12 9.15
CA GLU A 65 -0.13 -11.39 9.48
C GLU A 65 -1.05 -12.24 10.38
N TYR A 66 -1.14 -13.53 10.05
CA TYR A 66 -1.95 -14.53 10.75
C TYR A 66 -1.12 -15.75 11.10
N THR A 67 -1.56 -16.49 12.12
CA THR A 67 -0.90 -17.71 12.57
C THR A 67 -1.89 -18.86 12.64
N ALA A 68 -1.46 -20.04 12.23
CA ALA A 68 -2.19 -21.30 12.45
C ALA A 68 -1.34 -22.25 13.27
N GLU A 69 -1.93 -22.93 14.26
CA GLU A 69 -1.25 -23.90 15.10
C GLU A 69 -1.97 -25.25 15.01
N PHE A 70 -1.18 -26.29 14.77
CA PHE A 70 -1.57 -27.69 14.80
C PHE A 70 -0.89 -28.36 15.99
N LYS A 71 -1.70 -29.00 16.82
CA LYS A 71 -1.20 -29.83 17.92
C LYS A 71 -1.32 -31.27 17.48
N THR A 72 -0.25 -31.78 16.87
CA THR A 72 -0.20 -33.16 16.41
C THR A 72 -0.50 -34.12 17.54
N ALA A 73 -1.26 -35.17 17.25
CA ALA A 73 -1.36 -36.34 18.13
C ALA A 73 0.06 -36.85 18.46
N LYS A 74 0.33 -36.97 19.76
CA LYS A 74 1.63 -37.33 20.35
C LYS A 74 2.28 -38.53 19.62
N GLY A 75 3.32 -38.31 18.82
CA GLY A 75 4.17 -39.38 18.26
C GLY A 75 4.37 -39.45 16.73
N ALA A 76 4.00 -38.43 15.95
CA ALA A 76 4.30 -38.39 14.52
C ALA A 76 5.79 -38.14 14.23
N LYS A 77 6.37 -38.92 13.31
CA LYS A 77 7.79 -38.80 12.89
C LYS A 77 7.99 -37.95 11.63
N GLY A 78 6.92 -37.68 10.88
CA GLY A 78 6.96 -36.88 9.66
C GLY A 78 5.58 -36.40 9.20
N LEU A 79 5.55 -35.63 8.12
CA LEU A 79 4.36 -35.06 7.50
C LEU A 79 4.23 -35.54 6.05
N ARG A 80 3.02 -35.68 5.54
CA ARG A 80 2.80 -35.96 4.10
C ARG A 80 2.83 -34.68 3.27
N ASN A 81 2.53 -33.54 3.90
CA ASN A 81 2.63 -32.22 3.29
C ASN A 81 3.01 -31.15 4.33
N LEU A 82 3.50 -30.01 3.85
CA LEU A 82 3.70 -28.79 4.64
C LEU A 82 2.48 -27.86 4.59
N GLY A 83 1.29 -28.42 4.39
CA GLY A 83 0.03 -27.71 4.40
C GLY A 83 -0.44 -27.20 3.04
N TYR A 84 -1.76 -27.06 2.89
CA TYR A 84 -2.42 -26.49 1.72
C TYR A 84 -3.70 -25.72 2.09
N VAL A 85 -4.14 -24.82 1.21
CA VAL A 85 -5.41 -24.10 1.34
C VAL A 85 -6.53 -24.91 0.68
N GLU A 86 -7.62 -25.17 1.38
CA GLU A 86 -8.79 -25.82 0.76
C GLU A 86 -9.46 -24.90 -0.28
N THR A 87 -9.96 -25.51 -1.35
CA THR A 87 -10.38 -24.84 -2.61
C THR A 87 -11.67 -24.02 -2.48
N ASN A 88 -12.27 -24.03 -1.29
CA ASN A 88 -13.42 -23.21 -0.92
C ASN A 88 -13.03 -21.77 -0.52
N ALA A 89 -11.73 -21.44 -0.54
CA ALA A 89 -11.24 -20.09 -0.23
C ALA A 89 -11.57 -19.09 -1.35
N ASP A 90 -11.83 -17.84 -0.97
CA ASP A 90 -12.02 -16.74 -1.93
C ASP A 90 -10.78 -16.60 -2.81
N SER A 91 -10.94 -16.91 -4.11
CA SER A 91 -9.89 -16.87 -5.14
C SER A 91 -9.15 -15.54 -5.28
N THR A 92 -9.65 -14.47 -4.67
CA THR A 92 -9.02 -13.15 -4.66
C THR A 92 -7.99 -12.98 -3.54
N LEU A 93 -7.98 -13.84 -2.51
CA LEU A 93 -7.01 -13.77 -1.41
C LEU A 93 -5.59 -14.04 -1.92
N LYS A 94 -4.63 -13.26 -1.42
CA LYS A 94 -3.20 -13.49 -1.66
C LYS A 94 -2.56 -13.96 -0.37
N ILE A 95 -2.20 -15.24 -0.32
CA ILE A 95 -1.65 -15.91 0.86
C ILE A 95 -0.17 -16.21 0.61
N THR A 96 0.70 -15.71 1.49
CA THR A 96 2.12 -16.07 1.53
C THR A 96 2.44 -16.73 2.85
N VAL A 97 2.92 -17.98 2.84
CA VAL A 97 3.49 -18.60 4.03
C VAL A 97 4.87 -17.97 4.26
N LYS A 98 5.00 -17.19 5.32
CA LYS A 98 6.24 -16.50 5.70
C LYS A 98 7.22 -17.48 6.34
N SER A 99 6.71 -18.29 7.27
CA SER A 99 7.50 -19.29 7.97
C SER A 99 6.67 -20.50 8.40
N VAL A 100 7.38 -21.62 8.53
CA VAL A 100 6.89 -22.86 9.15
C VAL A 100 7.66 -23.04 10.44
N ILE A 101 6.96 -23.28 11.54
CA ILE A 101 7.55 -23.41 12.87
C ILE A 101 7.30 -24.83 13.38
N VAL A 102 8.37 -25.59 13.57
CA VAL A 102 8.33 -26.97 14.06
C VAL A 102 9.08 -27.07 15.38
N ASN A 103 8.42 -27.58 16.42
CA ASN A 103 8.97 -27.68 17.78
C ASN A 103 9.59 -26.36 18.30
N GLY A 104 9.03 -25.22 17.90
CA GLY A 104 9.54 -23.89 18.23
C GLY A 104 10.74 -23.40 17.38
N THR A 105 11.25 -24.21 16.47
CA THR A 105 12.24 -23.81 15.46
C THR A 105 11.53 -23.21 14.25
N GLU A 106 11.90 -21.98 13.88
CA GLU A 106 11.33 -21.28 12.73
C GLU A 106 12.14 -21.53 11.45
N PHE A 107 11.46 -21.87 10.37
CA PHE A 107 12.02 -21.99 9.02
C PHE A 107 11.38 -20.93 8.13
N GLU A 108 12.17 -19.96 7.66
CA GLU A 108 11.69 -18.93 6.73
C GLU A 108 11.45 -19.55 5.34
N THR A 109 10.26 -19.33 4.78
CA THR A 109 9.87 -19.94 3.49
C THR A 109 9.50 -18.89 2.45
N ASN A 110 8.74 -17.85 2.83
CA ASN A 110 8.18 -16.83 1.93
C ASN A 110 7.47 -17.43 0.69
N LYS A 111 6.84 -18.59 0.86
CA LYS A 111 6.18 -19.32 -0.21
C LYS A 111 4.82 -18.72 -0.50
N VAL A 112 4.63 -18.20 -1.72
CA VAL A 112 3.31 -17.77 -2.21
C VAL A 112 2.46 -19.00 -2.53
N ILE A 113 1.21 -18.98 -2.10
CA ILE A 113 0.23 -20.04 -2.35
C ILE A 113 -0.71 -19.60 -3.47
N ASP A 114 -0.79 -20.43 -4.52
CA ASP A 114 -1.72 -20.22 -5.62
C ASP A 114 -3.02 -20.97 -5.33
N ILE A 115 -4.00 -20.27 -4.78
CA ILE A 115 -5.31 -20.82 -4.43
C ILE A 115 -6.25 -20.94 -5.64
N THR A 116 -5.80 -20.57 -6.85
CA THR A 116 -6.59 -20.71 -8.08
C THR A 116 -6.46 -22.09 -8.72
N SER A 117 -5.62 -22.96 -8.15
CA SER A 117 -5.43 -24.34 -8.59
C SER A 117 -5.26 -25.32 -7.44
N ASP A 118 -6.06 -26.37 -7.44
CA ASP A 118 -6.04 -27.50 -6.50
C ASP A 118 -4.71 -28.28 -6.49
N THR A 119 -3.83 -28.01 -7.46
CA THR A 119 -2.51 -28.64 -7.59
C THR A 119 -1.36 -27.73 -7.18
N LYS A 120 -1.65 -26.45 -6.87
CA LYS A 120 -0.67 -25.41 -6.51
C LYS A 120 -1.04 -24.63 -5.24
N ASN A 121 -2.18 -24.98 -4.63
CA ASN A 121 -2.71 -24.42 -3.39
C ASN A 121 -1.96 -24.88 -2.13
N GLY A 122 -0.83 -25.58 -2.28
CA GLY A 122 -0.08 -26.16 -1.17
C GLY A 122 1.41 -25.89 -1.19
N MET A 123 2.03 -26.17 -0.05
CA MET A 123 3.48 -26.30 0.07
C MET A 123 3.94 -27.69 -0.39
N ALA A 124 5.22 -28.00 -0.20
CA ALA A 124 5.80 -29.28 -0.56
C ALA A 124 5.01 -30.45 0.05
N ASN A 125 4.85 -31.52 -0.73
CA ASN A 125 4.12 -32.73 -0.35
C ASN A 125 4.73 -33.96 -1.03
N ILE A 126 4.48 -35.15 -0.47
CA ILE A 126 5.08 -36.39 -0.98
C ILE A 126 4.30 -37.00 -2.16
N TRP A 127 3.14 -36.46 -2.53
CA TRP A 127 2.23 -37.06 -3.51
C TRP A 127 2.35 -36.47 -4.92
N ASP A 128 2.88 -35.26 -5.04
CA ASP A 128 2.96 -34.53 -6.30
C ASP A 128 4.01 -35.09 -7.27
N GLY A 129 4.86 -36.01 -6.81
CA GLY A 129 5.97 -36.61 -7.57
C GLY A 129 7.03 -35.59 -8.03
N LYS A 130 6.91 -34.33 -7.59
CA LYS A 130 7.69 -33.17 -8.04
C LYS A 130 8.50 -32.57 -6.89
N SER A 131 8.09 -32.81 -5.65
CA SER A 131 8.80 -32.34 -4.48
C SER A 131 10.20 -32.96 -4.43
N PRO A 132 11.25 -32.16 -4.24
CA PRO A 132 12.62 -32.64 -4.30
C PRO A 132 12.85 -33.60 -3.13
N LYS A 133 13.48 -34.75 -3.39
CA LYS A 133 13.97 -35.67 -2.36
C LYS A 133 15.22 -35.09 -1.68
N ASN A 134 15.06 -33.93 -1.04
CA ASN A 134 16.13 -33.14 -0.48
C ASN A 134 15.63 -32.26 0.68
N VAL A 135 16.56 -31.52 1.28
CA VAL A 135 16.28 -30.47 2.23
C VAL A 135 15.43 -29.38 1.58
N LEU A 136 14.26 -29.12 2.15
CA LEU A 136 13.33 -28.08 1.72
C LEU A 136 13.71 -26.72 2.33
N TYR A 137 13.97 -26.71 3.64
CA TYR A 137 14.28 -25.50 4.42
C TYR A 137 15.30 -25.83 5.51
N THR A 138 16.18 -24.88 5.84
CA THR A 138 17.23 -25.04 6.87
C THR A 138 17.18 -23.91 7.89
N ASN A 139 17.59 -24.21 9.11
CA ASN A 139 17.91 -23.23 10.16
C ASN A 139 19.07 -23.76 11.00
N GLY A 140 20.30 -23.39 10.59
CA GLY A 140 21.52 -23.93 11.18
C GLY A 140 21.60 -25.44 11.00
N ASP A 141 21.81 -26.17 12.10
CA ASP A 141 21.91 -27.63 12.08
C ASP A 141 20.55 -28.35 12.01
N LYS A 142 19.46 -27.60 11.85
CA LYS A 142 18.09 -28.14 11.77
C LYS A 142 17.55 -27.98 10.36
N ASP A 143 16.74 -28.93 9.90
CA ASP A 143 16.11 -28.84 8.59
C ASP A 143 14.71 -29.48 8.52
N LEU A 144 13.98 -29.09 7.48
CA LEU A 144 12.81 -29.81 6.98
C LEU A 144 13.24 -30.54 5.73
N TYR A 145 13.21 -31.87 5.76
CA TYR A 145 13.69 -32.71 4.68
C TYR A 145 12.55 -33.51 4.06
N CYS A 146 12.39 -33.43 2.75
CA CYS A 146 11.46 -34.28 2.03
C CYS A 146 12.18 -35.52 1.54
N SER A 147 11.75 -36.67 2.04
CA SER A 147 12.11 -37.98 1.49
C SER A 147 11.06 -38.43 0.47
N ALA A 148 11.15 -39.69 0.02
CA ALA A 148 10.09 -40.29 -0.80
C ALA A 148 8.81 -40.56 0.01
N ASP A 149 8.95 -40.80 1.31
CA ASP A 149 7.89 -41.36 2.14
C ASP A 149 7.29 -40.32 3.11
N GLU A 150 8.07 -39.31 3.48
CA GLU A 150 7.67 -38.27 4.43
C GLU A 150 8.51 -36.99 4.34
N ILE A 151 7.95 -35.92 4.89
CA ILE A 151 8.65 -34.68 5.24
C ILE A 151 8.99 -34.73 6.73
N SER A 152 10.27 -34.87 7.06
CA SER A 152 10.75 -35.00 8.43
C SER A 152 11.36 -33.69 8.93
N TYR A 153 11.19 -33.41 10.22
CA TYR A 153 11.99 -32.41 10.93
C TYR A 153 13.26 -33.09 11.45
N ARG A 154 14.43 -32.57 11.08
CA ARG A 154 15.71 -33.15 11.47
C ARG A 154 16.56 -32.18 12.27
N GLU A 155 17.33 -32.73 13.20
CA GLU A 155 18.38 -32.02 13.92
C GLU A 155 19.69 -32.78 13.73
N ASN A 156 20.73 -32.10 13.25
CA ASN A 156 22.01 -32.70 12.85
C ASN A 156 21.83 -33.86 11.84
N GLY A 157 20.85 -33.76 10.95
CA GLY A 157 20.53 -34.80 9.96
C GLY A 157 19.70 -35.98 10.49
N GLU A 158 19.40 -36.05 11.79
CA GLU A 158 18.55 -37.09 12.37
C GLU A 158 17.10 -36.63 12.52
N ALA A 159 16.14 -37.43 12.04
CA ALA A 159 14.72 -37.15 12.21
C ALA A 159 14.30 -37.13 13.70
N LYS A 160 13.56 -36.10 14.09
CA LYS A 160 12.96 -35.93 15.42
C LYS A 160 11.44 -35.89 15.28
N ASN A 161 10.75 -36.28 16.36
CA ASN A 161 9.29 -36.23 16.40
C ASN A 161 8.81 -34.78 16.23
N ILE A 162 7.71 -34.61 15.51
CA ILE A 162 7.03 -33.32 15.40
C ILE A 162 5.97 -33.29 16.51
N GLU A 163 6.17 -32.40 17.49
CA GLU A 163 5.29 -32.23 18.65
C GLU A 163 4.37 -31.01 18.50
N THR A 164 4.86 -29.96 17.83
CA THR A 164 4.09 -28.75 17.50
C THR A 164 4.41 -28.32 16.08
N LEU A 165 3.39 -27.94 15.33
CA LEU A 165 3.52 -27.41 13.98
C LEU A 165 2.69 -26.14 13.87
N SER A 166 3.30 -25.05 13.42
CA SER A 166 2.57 -23.81 13.19
C SER A 166 3.09 -23.07 11.96
N TYR A 167 2.27 -22.15 11.46
CA TYR A 167 2.51 -21.40 10.23
C TYR A 167 2.28 -19.92 10.48
N VAL A 168 3.10 -19.08 9.87
CA VAL A 168 2.90 -17.64 9.81
C VAL A 168 2.54 -17.26 8.37
N PHE A 169 1.40 -16.61 8.18
CA PHE A 169 0.90 -16.17 6.88
C PHE A 169 0.90 -14.65 6.79
N ASP A 170 1.34 -14.12 5.66
CA ASP A 170 0.99 -12.77 5.23
C ASP A 170 -0.19 -12.88 4.26
N VAL A 171 -1.34 -12.33 4.64
CA VAL A 171 -2.59 -12.43 3.87
C VAL A 171 -3.03 -11.03 3.45
N THR A 172 -3.21 -10.84 2.15
CA THR A 172 -3.63 -9.56 1.57
C THR A 172 -4.81 -9.75 0.62
N ASN A 173 -5.42 -8.62 0.24
CA ASN A 173 -6.62 -8.57 -0.60
C ASN A 173 -7.86 -9.19 0.07
N THR A 174 -7.97 -9.05 1.40
CA THR A 174 -9.05 -9.64 2.20
C THR A 174 -10.42 -8.97 2.00
N GLY A 175 -10.48 -7.78 1.39
CA GLY A 175 -11.73 -7.01 1.24
C GLY A 175 -12.37 -6.54 2.56
N TYR A 176 -11.91 -7.05 3.70
CA TYR A 176 -12.54 -6.90 5.00
C TYR A 176 -11.91 -5.76 5.81
N THR A 177 -12.77 -4.91 6.36
CA THR A 177 -12.36 -3.90 7.33
C THR A 177 -12.83 -4.30 8.74
N PRO A 178 -11.92 -4.57 9.68
CA PRO A 178 -12.26 -5.01 11.03
C PRO A 178 -13.22 -4.03 11.72
N VAL A 179 -14.29 -4.55 12.29
CA VAL A 179 -15.16 -3.80 13.20
C VAL A 179 -14.42 -3.70 14.54
N GLU A 180 -14.14 -2.49 15.01
CA GLU A 180 -13.43 -2.27 16.28
C GLU A 180 -14.35 -2.71 17.43
N SER A 181 -14.12 -3.92 17.97
CA SER A 181 -14.83 -4.42 19.15
C SER A 181 -14.58 -3.48 20.33
N THR A 182 -15.66 -2.95 20.88
CA THR A 182 -15.67 -2.24 22.16
C THR A 182 -16.13 -3.19 23.25
N GLU A 183 -15.26 -4.11 23.67
CA GLU A 183 -15.49 -4.85 24.92
C GLU A 183 -14.38 -4.62 25.95
N PRO A 184 -14.73 -4.51 27.25
CA PRO A 184 -13.80 -4.17 28.31
C PRO A 184 -13.02 -5.41 28.76
N SER A 185 -11.74 -5.22 29.05
CA SER A 185 -10.94 -6.15 29.85
C SER A 185 -11.59 -6.32 31.23
N GLU A 186 -12.04 -7.54 31.54
CA GLU A 186 -12.33 -7.97 32.91
C GLU A 186 -11.13 -8.75 33.47
N ASP A 187 -10.73 -8.36 34.68
CA ASP A 187 -9.88 -9.13 35.60
C ASP A 187 -10.78 -9.51 36.80
N PRO A 188 -10.64 -10.69 37.42
CA PRO A 188 -11.71 -11.34 38.18
C PRO A 188 -11.71 -11.02 39.70
N ALA A 189 -12.82 -11.45 40.34
CA ALA A 189 -13.20 -11.46 41.77
C ALA A 189 -14.14 -10.29 42.18
N THR A 190 -15.30 -10.47 42.84
CA THR A 190 -15.76 -11.51 43.78
C THR A 190 -17.29 -11.39 43.98
N GLU A 191 -17.98 -12.54 44.09
CA GLU A 191 -19.23 -12.87 44.84
C GLU A 191 -20.65 -12.32 44.51
N THR A 192 -21.47 -13.23 43.94
CA THR A 192 -22.80 -13.77 44.37
C THR A 192 -24.05 -12.86 44.55
N PRO A 193 -25.31 -13.40 44.58
CA PRO A 193 -26.23 -13.39 43.44
C PRO A 193 -27.59 -12.71 43.74
N ALA A 194 -28.40 -12.42 42.71
CA ALA A 194 -29.87 -12.38 42.88
C ALA A 194 -30.61 -12.55 41.56
N VAL A 195 -31.57 -13.47 41.63
CA VAL A 195 -32.56 -13.95 40.65
C VAL A 195 -33.57 -12.86 40.27
N THR A 196 -34.03 -12.82 39.00
CA THR A 196 -35.45 -12.92 38.58
C THR A 196 -35.58 -12.80 37.05
N GLU A 197 -36.12 -13.86 36.45
CA GLU A 197 -36.77 -13.99 35.12
C GLU A 197 -38.19 -13.35 35.12
N PRO A 198 -39.01 -13.42 34.03
CA PRO A 198 -38.79 -13.06 32.63
C PRO A 198 -40.06 -12.34 32.05
N ALA A 199 -40.36 -12.49 30.75
CA ALA A 199 -41.60 -12.16 30.00
C ALA A 199 -41.62 -10.79 29.27
N LYS A 200 -42.17 -10.62 28.05
CA LYS A 200 -42.86 -11.47 27.07
C LYS A 200 -42.99 -10.70 25.74
N VAL A 201 -43.28 -11.48 24.70
CA VAL A 201 -43.33 -11.29 23.24
C VAL A 201 -44.46 -10.34 22.75
N THR A 202 -44.37 -10.03 21.43
CA THR A 202 -45.45 -9.76 20.42
C THR A 202 -45.89 -8.28 20.31
N THR A 203 -46.12 -7.63 19.16
CA THR A 203 -46.58 -8.01 17.79
C THR A 203 -46.22 -6.90 16.75
N THR A 204 -45.95 -7.27 15.50
CA THR A 204 -46.16 -6.47 14.25
C THR A 204 -47.63 -6.71 13.78
N PRO A 205 -48.26 -6.06 12.75
CA PRO A 205 -47.79 -5.14 11.70
C PRO A 205 -48.74 -3.95 11.38
N ALA A 206 -48.35 -3.05 10.46
CA ALA A 206 -49.17 -2.57 9.32
C ALA A 206 -48.56 -1.36 8.59
N VAL A 207 -48.89 -1.29 7.31
CA VAL A 207 -48.32 -0.52 6.19
C VAL A 207 -49.04 0.83 6.00
N THR A 208 -48.41 1.71 5.20
CA THR A 208 -49.00 2.72 4.28
C THR A 208 -48.77 4.18 4.68
N ALA A 209 -47.90 4.88 3.94
CA ALA A 209 -48.26 6.02 3.10
C ALA A 209 -46.98 6.74 2.58
N GLU A 210 -46.86 6.83 1.26
CA GLU A 210 -45.98 7.79 0.57
C GLU A 210 -46.45 9.24 0.85
N PRO A 211 -45.54 10.22 0.67
CA PRO A 211 -45.86 11.20 -0.37
C PRO A 211 -44.67 11.55 -1.27
N THR A 212 -44.97 11.59 -2.56
CA THR A 212 -44.31 12.31 -3.66
C THR A 212 -44.57 13.82 -3.52
N VAL A 213 -43.57 14.70 -3.75
CA VAL A 213 -43.63 15.97 -4.55
C VAL A 213 -42.21 16.57 -4.70
N GLU A 214 -41.73 16.53 -5.95
CA GLU A 214 -40.96 17.48 -6.80
C GLU A 214 -39.57 18.10 -6.47
N PRO A 215 -38.74 18.35 -7.52
CA PRO A 215 -37.31 18.59 -7.42
C PRO A 215 -36.99 20.09 -7.30
N THR A 216 -35.94 20.43 -6.55
CA THR A 216 -35.35 21.77 -6.57
C THR A 216 -33.88 21.67 -6.96
N VAL A 217 -33.56 22.41 -8.00
CA VAL A 217 -32.34 22.40 -8.82
C VAL A 217 -31.07 22.62 -7.99
N GLU A 218 -30.10 21.72 -8.16
CA GLU A 218 -28.73 21.86 -7.62
C GLU A 218 -27.88 22.81 -8.49
N PRO A 219 -27.03 23.66 -7.91
CA PRO A 219 -26.01 24.38 -8.65
C PRO A 219 -24.91 23.42 -9.10
N THR A 220 -24.74 23.32 -10.41
CA THR A 220 -23.76 22.53 -11.16
C THR A 220 -22.32 22.91 -10.78
N ASP A 221 -21.60 21.96 -10.18
CA ASP A 221 -20.14 21.96 -10.13
C ASP A 221 -19.57 21.58 -11.52
N PRO A 222 -18.44 22.17 -11.95
CA PRO A 222 -17.82 21.90 -13.25
C PRO A 222 -17.36 20.43 -13.38
N PRO A 223 -17.34 19.88 -14.60
CA PRO A 223 -17.33 18.45 -14.85
C PRO A 223 -16.15 17.74 -14.17
N ALA A 224 -16.48 16.66 -13.47
CA ALA A 224 -15.52 15.69 -12.99
C ALA A 224 -14.69 15.18 -14.18
N LYS A 225 -13.35 15.24 -14.04
CA LYS A 225 -12.48 14.50 -14.97
C LYS A 225 -12.77 13.01 -14.74
N ALA A 226 -13.28 12.36 -15.79
CA ALA A 226 -13.71 10.97 -15.81
C ALA A 226 -12.65 10.05 -15.19
N ALA A 227 -13.11 9.13 -14.35
CA ALA A 227 -12.44 7.84 -14.21
C ALA A 227 -12.68 7.07 -15.51
N PRO A 228 -11.69 6.43 -16.14
CA PRO A 228 -12.00 5.45 -17.17
C PRO A 228 -12.64 4.23 -16.52
N ALA A 229 -13.72 3.81 -17.14
CA ALA A 229 -14.47 2.59 -16.88
C ALA A 229 -13.65 1.34 -17.25
N ASP A 230 -14.20 0.18 -16.88
CA ASP A 230 -13.77 -1.15 -17.30
C ASP A 230 -13.63 -1.25 -18.85
N LEU A 231 -12.47 -1.70 -19.35
CA LEU A 231 -12.22 -1.96 -20.79
C LEU A 231 -11.78 -3.43 -20.99
N ASP A 232 -12.56 -4.29 -20.34
CA ASP A 232 -12.85 -5.73 -20.47
C ASP A 232 -11.76 -6.81 -20.47
N LYS A 233 -10.49 -6.57 -20.85
CA LYS A 233 -9.32 -7.43 -20.50
C LYS A 233 -7.97 -6.69 -20.48
N GLY A 234 -7.91 -5.42 -20.91
CA GLY A 234 -6.64 -4.70 -21.11
C GLY A 234 -5.74 -5.33 -22.17
N HIS A 235 -4.58 -4.72 -22.43
CA HIS A 235 -3.60 -5.22 -23.40
C HIS A 235 -2.41 -5.83 -22.68
N GLN A 236 -2.19 -7.13 -22.85
CA GLN A 236 -1.09 -7.84 -22.20
C GLN A 236 0.25 -7.26 -22.67
N ALA A 237 1.10 -6.87 -21.73
CA ALA A 237 2.48 -6.56 -22.00
C ALA A 237 3.35 -7.77 -21.71
N TYR A 238 4.34 -8.05 -22.56
CA TYR A 238 5.28 -9.13 -22.34
C TYR A 238 6.71 -8.73 -22.72
N LEU A 239 7.67 -9.41 -22.09
CA LEU A 239 9.09 -9.21 -22.36
C LEU A 239 9.53 -10.17 -23.47
N MET A 240 10.18 -9.65 -24.50
CA MET A 240 10.90 -10.45 -25.48
C MET A 240 12.39 -10.23 -25.25
N TYR A 241 13.08 -11.31 -24.90
CA TYR A 241 14.49 -11.27 -24.55
C TYR A 241 15.22 -12.49 -25.07
N THR A 242 16.40 -12.29 -25.64
CA THR A 242 17.40 -13.35 -25.71
C THR A 242 18.78 -12.82 -25.35
N ASP A 243 19.59 -13.62 -24.68
CA ASP A 243 21.01 -13.33 -24.46
C ASP A 243 21.85 -13.63 -25.72
N GLU A 244 23.15 -13.31 -25.68
CA GLU A 244 24.06 -13.49 -26.83
C GLU A 244 24.20 -14.93 -27.30
N ASN A 245 24.03 -15.89 -26.39
CA ASN A 245 24.22 -17.32 -26.65
C ASN A 245 22.91 -18.09 -26.86
N TYR A 246 21.75 -17.40 -26.87
CA TYR A 246 20.43 -18.00 -27.00
C TYR A 246 20.05 -18.98 -25.87
N GLY A 247 20.76 -18.95 -24.73
CA GLY A 247 20.45 -19.77 -23.57
C GLY A 247 19.26 -19.22 -22.78
N TRP A 248 19.25 -17.89 -22.59
CA TRP A 248 18.10 -17.19 -22.04
C TRP A 248 17.25 -16.69 -23.19
N GLY A 249 16.04 -17.20 -23.36
CA GLY A 249 15.20 -16.88 -24.52
C GLY A 249 13.69 -16.92 -24.26
N CYS A 250 13.02 -15.77 -24.35
CA CYS A 250 11.56 -15.66 -24.41
C CYS A 250 11.15 -14.85 -25.65
N TRP A 251 10.30 -15.46 -26.48
CA TRP A 251 10.15 -15.05 -27.88
C TRP A 251 8.74 -14.59 -28.25
N ASN A 252 7.73 -14.85 -27.42
CA ASN A 252 6.31 -14.56 -27.66
C ASN A 252 5.59 -14.32 -26.31
N GLU A 253 4.26 -14.24 -26.35
CA GLU A 253 3.33 -14.29 -25.21
C GLU A 253 3.41 -15.63 -24.46
N ASN A 254 4.55 -15.90 -23.83
CA ASN A 254 4.74 -17.11 -23.03
C ASN A 254 5.49 -16.89 -21.71
N LYS A 255 6.16 -15.74 -21.54
CA LYS A 255 6.94 -15.33 -20.36
C LYS A 255 6.95 -13.80 -20.27
N GLY A 256 7.19 -13.24 -19.09
CA GLY A 256 7.25 -11.79 -18.93
C GLY A 256 5.90 -11.09 -18.84
N GLU A 257 4.83 -11.80 -18.50
CA GLU A 257 3.44 -11.33 -18.61
C GLU A 257 2.91 -10.60 -17.35
N ASP A 258 3.79 -10.02 -16.54
CA ASP A 258 3.43 -9.44 -15.23
C ASP A 258 2.54 -8.18 -15.31
N ALA A 259 2.28 -7.64 -16.52
CA ALA A 259 1.55 -6.41 -16.70
C ALA A 259 0.46 -6.47 -17.78
N VAL A 260 -0.74 -6.06 -17.39
CA VAL A 260 -1.86 -5.76 -18.31
C VAL A 260 -2.05 -4.25 -18.39
N VAL A 261 -1.86 -3.67 -19.58
CA VAL A 261 -2.02 -2.24 -19.85
C VAL A 261 -3.49 -1.91 -19.99
N THR A 262 -4.03 -1.21 -19.00
CA THR A 262 -5.44 -0.80 -18.92
C THR A 262 -5.65 0.69 -19.18
N GLY A 263 -4.57 1.43 -19.44
CA GLY A 263 -4.59 2.86 -19.69
C GLY A 263 -3.27 3.53 -19.32
N ASN A 264 -3.33 4.83 -18.99
CA ASN A 264 -2.14 5.58 -18.57
C ASN A 264 -1.62 5.09 -17.21
N GLY A 265 -0.34 4.75 -17.11
CA GLY A 265 0.21 4.15 -15.90
C GLY A 265 1.67 3.76 -16.01
N THR A 266 2.21 3.22 -14.92
CA THR A 266 3.55 2.62 -14.88
C THR A 266 3.38 1.12 -14.73
N TYR A 267 4.02 0.36 -15.61
CA TYR A 267 3.90 -1.09 -15.76
C TYR A 267 5.27 -1.74 -15.61
N THR A 268 5.32 -3.02 -15.28
CA THR A 268 6.57 -3.79 -15.17
C THR A 268 6.36 -5.18 -15.70
N VAL A 269 7.26 -5.63 -16.57
CA VAL A 269 7.37 -7.00 -17.08
C VAL A 269 8.68 -7.60 -16.60
N SER A 270 8.69 -8.90 -16.29
CA SER A 270 9.86 -9.57 -15.74
C SER A 270 9.96 -11.04 -16.10
N ILE A 271 11.20 -11.51 -16.27
CA ILE A 271 11.52 -12.94 -16.37
C ILE A 271 12.43 -13.33 -15.22
N ASN A 272 12.24 -14.54 -14.73
CA ASN A 272 13.04 -15.15 -13.69
C ASN A 272 13.64 -16.45 -14.23
N LYS A 273 14.78 -16.86 -13.68
CA LYS A 273 15.43 -18.14 -14.01
C LYS A 273 14.49 -19.34 -13.94
N SER A 274 13.58 -19.32 -12.95
CA SER A 274 12.55 -20.35 -12.75
C SER A 274 11.57 -20.48 -13.91
N ASP A 275 11.48 -19.47 -14.78
CA ASP A 275 10.57 -19.47 -15.91
C ASP A 275 11.14 -20.31 -17.07
N PHE A 276 12.42 -20.68 -17.02
CA PHE A 276 13.13 -21.44 -18.04
C PHE A 276 13.51 -22.83 -17.54
N LYS A 277 13.83 -23.74 -18.47
CA LYS A 277 14.42 -25.03 -18.09
C LYS A 277 15.83 -24.79 -17.59
N SER A 278 16.21 -25.48 -16.51
CA SER A 278 17.53 -25.31 -15.88
C SER A 278 18.71 -25.58 -16.83
N THR A 279 18.52 -26.39 -17.88
CA THR A 279 19.51 -26.64 -18.92
C THR A 279 19.73 -25.46 -19.85
N ASP A 280 18.68 -24.66 -20.08
CA ASP A 280 18.69 -23.55 -21.04
C ASP A 280 19.36 -22.33 -20.38
N VAL A 281 19.13 -22.15 -19.07
CA VAL A 281 19.64 -21.03 -18.26
C VAL A 281 20.69 -21.45 -17.23
N ALA A 282 21.49 -22.48 -17.57
CA ALA A 282 22.52 -23.01 -16.70
C ALA A 282 23.62 -21.99 -16.36
N ASN A 283 23.86 -21.04 -17.27
CA ASN A 283 24.84 -19.97 -17.13
C ASN A 283 24.15 -18.60 -17.00
N ALA A 284 24.86 -17.62 -16.43
CA ALA A 284 24.41 -16.24 -16.42
C ALA A 284 24.13 -15.72 -17.84
N ALA A 285 23.05 -14.96 -18.01
CA ALA A 285 22.76 -14.24 -19.23
C ALA A 285 23.82 -13.17 -19.48
N LYS A 286 24.33 -13.07 -20.71
CA LYS A 286 25.28 -12.05 -21.13
C LYS A 286 24.81 -11.35 -22.41
N GLY A 287 24.87 -10.04 -22.38
CA GLY A 287 24.41 -9.18 -23.47
C GLY A 287 22.94 -9.41 -23.82
N ALA A 288 22.54 -8.95 -24.99
CA ALA A 288 21.21 -9.18 -25.53
C ALA A 288 21.30 -9.35 -27.05
N LYS A 289 20.62 -10.37 -27.60
CA LYS A 289 20.12 -10.56 -28.99
C LYS A 289 18.93 -9.70 -29.37
N VAL A 290 17.95 -9.82 -28.51
CA VAL A 290 16.62 -9.23 -28.63
C VAL A 290 16.30 -8.77 -27.22
N PHE A 291 15.82 -7.56 -27.10
CA PHE A 291 15.37 -6.98 -25.85
C PHE A 291 14.34 -5.91 -26.16
N CYS A 292 13.07 -6.26 -26.02
CA CYS A 292 11.97 -5.34 -26.20
C CYS A 292 10.78 -5.72 -25.30
N VAL A 293 9.86 -4.77 -25.14
CA VAL A 293 8.58 -5.00 -24.50
C VAL A 293 7.49 -4.73 -25.53
N ASP A 294 6.61 -5.71 -25.73
CA ASP A 294 5.43 -5.56 -26.58
C ASP A 294 4.19 -5.39 -25.73
N ILE A 295 3.34 -4.43 -26.12
CA ILE A 295 1.98 -4.29 -25.60
C ILE A 295 1.03 -4.77 -26.70
N LEU A 296 0.49 -5.96 -26.50
CA LEU A 296 -0.24 -6.72 -27.51
C LEU A 296 -1.45 -5.94 -28.04
N GLY A 297 -1.56 -5.78 -29.36
CA GLY A 297 -2.75 -5.22 -30.02
C GLY A 297 -3.10 -3.77 -29.68
N LEU A 298 -2.24 -3.05 -28.95
CA LEU A 298 -2.54 -1.69 -28.50
C LEU A 298 -2.68 -0.71 -29.69
N CYS A 299 -1.93 -0.88 -30.77
CA CYS A 299 -2.02 0.00 -31.94
C CYS A 299 -3.28 -0.23 -32.78
N THR A 300 -3.98 -1.33 -32.58
CA THR A 300 -5.20 -1.70 -33.32
C THR A 300 -6.42 -1.81 -32.41
N SER A 301 -6.34 -1.29 -31.19
CA SER A 301 -7.38 -1.46 -30.18
C SER A 301 -8.70 -0.77 -30.59
N ASP A 302 -9.81 -1.46 -30.37
CA ASP A 302 -11.17 -0.99 -30.56
C ASP A 302 -11.72 -0.19 -29.36
N LYS A 303 -11.12 -0.39 -28.18
CA LYS A 303 -11.58 0.12 -26.89
C LYS A 303 -10.64 1.13 -26.23
N MET A 304 -9.36 1.12 -26.57
CA MET A 304 -8.37 2.10 -26.13
C MET A 304 -7.81 2.88 -27.32
N ASP A 305 -8.01 4.20 -27.34
CA ASP A 305 -7.38 5.08 -28.32
C ASP A 305 -5.94 5.34 -27.87
N ALA A 306 -5.02 4.65 -28.54
CA ALA A 306 -3.60 4.74 -28.33
C ALA A 306 -2.91 5.71 -29.30
N SER A 307 -3.64 6.47 -30.13
CA SER A 307 -3.02 7.35 -31.15
C SER A 307 -1.98 8.32 -30.60
N LYS A 308 -2.14 8.72 -29.33
CA LYS A 308 -1.21 9.61 -28.61
C LYS A 308 -0.35 8.90 -27.58
N ALA A 309 -0.31 7.56 -27.62
CA ALA A 309 0.50 6.76 -26.73
C ALA A 309 1.96 7.22 -26.77
N ALA A 310 2.57 7.25 -25.58
CA ALA A 310 3.97 7.57 -25.39
C ALA A 310 4.53 6.88 -24.15
N ILE A 311 5.72 6.31 -24.30
CA ILE A 311 6.53 5.63 -23.30
C ILE A 311 7.54 6.61 -22.71
N SER A 312 7.77 6.48 -21.41
CA SER A 312 8.82 7.22 -20.69
C SER A 312 9.22 6.52 -19.39
N ASN A 313 10.31 6.97 -18.77
CA ASN A 313 10.81 6.46 -17.49
C ASN A 313 11.09 4.95 -17.56
N VAL A 314 11.89 4.55 -18.55
CA VAL A 314 12.31 3.15 -18.72
C VAL A 314 13.38 2.83 -17.69
N ILE A 315 13.14 1.79 -16.89
CA ILE A 315 14.05 1.33 -15.83
C ILE A 315 14.27 -0.16 -16.05
N ILE A 316 15.51 -0.55 -16.32
CA ILE A 316 15.91 -1.94 -16.51
C ILE A 316 16.60 -2.42 -15.25
N LYS A 317 16.24 -3.59 -14.75
CA LYS A 317 16.92 -4.22 -13.61
C LYS A 317 17.36 -5.64 -13.91
N CYS A 318 18.62 -5.89 -13.60
CA CYS A 318 19.27 -7.19 -13.57
C CYS A 318 19.45 -7.59 -12.12
N ASP A 319 18.85 -8.71 -11.70
CA ASP A 319 18.95 -9.24 -10.33
C ASP A 319 18.58 -8.19 -9.26
N GLY A 320 17.52 -7.42 -9.55
CA GLY A 320 17.02 -6.34 -8.70
C GLY A 320 17.86 -5.05 -8.70
N LYS A 321 19.02 -5.01 -9.39
CA LYS A 321 19.87 -3.82 -9.54
C LYS A 321 19.60 -3.11 -10.86
N GLU A 322 19.53 -1.79 -10.82
CA GLU A 322 19.27 -0.98 -12.02
C GLU A 322 20.48 -0.98 -12.97
N PHE A 323 20.26 -1.42 -14.20
CA PHE A 323 21.20 -1.29 -15.30
C PHE A 323 21.02 0.09 -15.95
N LYS A 324 22.12 0.82 -16.12
CA LYS A 324 22.09 2.18 -16.66
C LYS A 324 22.09 2.15 -18.20
N ALA A 325 20.90 2.08 -18.78
CA ALA A 325 20.71 2.30 -20.21
C ALA A 325 20.31 3.75 -20.51
N ASP A 326 20.65 4.23 -21.71
CA ASP A 326 20.20 5.53 -22.20
C ASP A 326 18.80 5.38 -22.83
N GLU A 327 17.77 5.86 -22.14
CA GLU A 327 16.39 5.85 -22.64
C GLU A 327 16.23 6.60 -23.97
N SER A 328 17.06 7.61 -24.26
CA SER A 328 17.02 8.33 -25.54
C SER A 328 17.57 7.53 -26.72
N LYS A 329 18.15 6.36 -26.44
CA LYS A 329 18.67 5.39 -27.39
C LYS A 329 17.79 4.15 -27.54
N MET A 330 16.49 4.33 -27.28
CA MET A 330 15.45 3.31 -27.43
C MET A 330 14.36 3.85 -28.36
N TYR A 331 13.62 2.95 -29.01
CA TYR A 331 12.48 3.32 -29.86
C TYR A 331 11.14 2.89 -29.27
N GLU A 332 10.11 3.66 -29.58
CA GLU A 332 8.71 3.34 -29.31
C GLU A 332 7.85 3.47 -30.57
N GLY A 333 6.87 2.59 -30.75
CA GLY A 333 5.94 2.69 -31.88
C GLY A 333 5.40 1.36 -32.38
N LEU A 334 4.77 1.40 -33.55
CA LEU A 334 4.36 0.23 -34.32
C LEU A 334 5.56 -0.31 -35.12
N ILE A 335 6.50 -0.95 -34.45
CA ILE A 335 7.76 -1.41 -35.10
C ILE A 335 7.50 -2.63 -35.98
N GLU A 336 6.64 -3.56 -35.54
CA GLU A 336 6.21 -4.73 -36.33
C GLU A 336 4.78 -4.51 -36.84
N LYS A 337 4.66 -3.87 -38.01
CA LYS A 337 3.38 -3.43 -38.61
C LYS A 337 2.32 -4.53 -38.62
N ASP A 338 2.68 -5.75 -39.02
CA ASP A 338 1.74 -6.85 -39.18
C ASP A 338 1.21 -7.42 -37.85
N LYS A 339 1.84 -7.08 -36.71
CA LYS A 339 1.41 -7.56 -35.38
C LYS A 339 0.50 -6.59 -34.64
N GLY A 340 0.46 -5.31 -35.02
CA GLY A 340 -0.39 -4.31 -34.35
C GLY A 340 0.00 -4.01 -32.90
N ASN A 341 1.21 -4.40 -32.48
CA ASN A 341 1.71 -4.18 -31.12
C ASN A 341 2.33 -2.80 -30.97
N TYR A 342 2.16 -2.20 -29.79
CA TYR A 342 2.93 -1.03 -29.41
C TYR A 342 4.20 -1.48 -28.69
N ARG A 343 5.36 -1.30 -29.33
CA ARG A 343 6.65 -1.82 -28.87
C ARG A 343 7.47 -0.73 -28.19
N LEU A 344 8.11 -1.09 -27.08
CA LEU A 344 9.35 -0.47 -26.58
C LEU A 344 10.53 -1.32 -27.04
N GLU A 345 11.30 -0.84 -28.01
CA GLU A 345 12.52 -1.51 -28.46
C GLU A 345 13.74 -0.93 -27.74
N ILE A 346 14.37 -1.79 -26.92
CA ILE A 346 15.53 -1.44 -26.11
C ILE A 346 16.80 -1.78 -26.88
N ARG A 347 16.87 -3.00 -27.43
CA ARG A 347 17.99 -3.51 -28.24
C ARG A 347 17.49 -4.64 -29.14
N ASN A 348 17.78 -4.61 -30.43
CA ASN A 348 17.44 -5.74 -31.29
C ASN A 348 18.40 -5.85 -32.49
N GLU A 349 18.99 -7.02 -32.70
CA GLU A 349 19.97 -7.30 -33.76
C GLU A 349 19.41 -7.01 -35.16
N TRP A 350 18.12 -7.30 -35.33
CA TRP A 350 17.37 -7.13 -36.58
C TRP A 350 16.22 -6.14 -36.42
N GLY A 351 16.31 -5.28 -35.41
CA GLY A 351 15.26 -4.34 -35.07
C GLY A 351 15.24 -3.10 -35.94
N TRP A 352 14.63 -2.06 -35.39
CA TRP A 352 14.47 -0.78 -36.07
C TRP A 352 15.84 -0.11 -36.30
N GLY A 353 16.23 -0.01 -37.58
CA GLY A 353 17.47 0.64 -38.02
C GLY A 353 17.27 1.89 -38.87
N ASN A 354 16.03 2.25 -39.20
CA ASN A 354 15.71 3.36 -40.12
C ASN A 354 15.52 4.72 -39.40
N GLY A 355 15.80 4.79 -38.10
CA GLY A 355 15.73 6.02 -37.31
C GLY A 355 17.08 6.73 -37.17
N ASP A 356 17.13 7.72 -36.27
CA ASP A 356 18.36 8.46 -35.90
C ASP A 356 19.54 7.58 -35.42
N PHE A 357 19.27 6.35 -34.97
CA PHE A 357 20.26 5.38 -34.53
C PHE A 357 19.73 3.95 -34.72
N ALA A 358 20.60 2.94 -34.59
CA ALA A 358 20.23 1.53 -34.56
C ALA A 358 20.36 1.00 -33.12
N THR A 359 19.30 0.39 -32.58
CA THR A 359 19.26 -0.03 -31.17
C THR A 359 20.30 -1.10 -30.82
N LYS A 360 20.73 -1.90 -31.81
CA LYS A 360 21.80 -2.90 -31.67
C LYS A 360 23.15 -2.31 -31.24
N ASP A 361 23.43 -1.05 -31.57
CA ASP A 361 24.75 -0.42 -31.37
C ASP A 361 24.79 0.48 -30.11
N GLU A 362 23.66 0.76 -29.48
CA GLU A 362 23.54 1.86 -28.50
C GLU A 362 23.24 1.41 -27.07
N PHE A 363 22.63 0.24 -26.90
CA PHE A 363 22.08 -0.19 -25.60
C PHE A 363 23.15 -0.51 -24.55
N ASP A 364 24.20 -1.23 -24.94
CA ASP A 364 25.25 -1.70 -24.05
C ASP A 364 26.64 -1.62 -24.72
N PRO A 365 27.16 -0.40 -24.93
CA PRO A 365 28.42 -0.19 -25.65
C PRO A 365 29.64 -0.73 -24.90
N ASN A 366 29.53 -1.01 -23.61
CA ASN A 366 30.61 -1.55 -22.78
C ASN A 366 30.48 -3.07 -22.55
N SER A 367 29.46 -3.72 -23.11
CA SER A 367 29.19 -5.16 -22.92
C SER A 367 29.06 -5.55 -21.43
N GLU A 368 28.46 -4.68 -20.62
CA GLU A 368 28.28 -4.87 -19.17
C GLU A 368 26.92 -5.46 -18.80
N PHE A 369 26.00 -5.57 -19.76
CA PHE A 369 24.66 -6.08 -19.53
C PHE A 369 24.66 -7.60 -19.32
N GLY A 370 24.04 -8.04 -18.23
CA GLY A 370 23.85 -9.45 -17.91
C GLY A 370 23.10 -9.63 -16.59
N PHE A 371 22.61 -10.84 -16.34
CA PHE A 371 21.90 -11.21 -15.12
C PHE A 371 21.95 -12.72 -14.88
N GLU A 372 21.74 -13.15 -13.64
CA GLU A 372 21.80 -14.58 -13.26
C GLU A 372 20.45 -15.17 -12.87
N GLU A 373 19.58 -14.36 -12.28
CA GLU A 373 18.36 -14.81 -11.63
C GLU A 373 17.11 -14.13 -12.17
N SER A 374 17.18 -12.82 -12.48
CA SER A 374 16.01 -12.10 -12.98
C SER A 374 16.34 -10.89 -13.84
N LEU A 375 15.46 -10.61 -14.81
CA LEU A 375 15.45 -9.40 -15.61
C LEU A 375 14.06 -8.76 -15.51
N SER A 376 13.99 -7.44 -15.28
CA SER A 376 12.73 -6.70 -15.31
C SER A 376 12.86 -5.36 -16.02
N VAL A 377 11.78 -4.95 -16.68
CA VAL A 377 11.66 -3.64 -17.32
C VAL A 377 10.42 -2.93 -16.78
N THR A 378 10.63 -1.81 -16.11
CA THR A 378 9.56 -0.89 -15.70
C THR A 378 9.49 0.26 -16.70
N PHE A 379 8.29 0.62 -17.16
CA PHE A 379 8.07 1.71 -18.10
C PHE A 379 6.74 2.41 -17.82
N THR A 380 6.61 3.68 -18.24
CA THR A 380 5.38 4.47 -18.07
C THR A 380 4.74 4.75 -19.42
N VAL A 381 3.46 4.39 -19.57
CA VAL A 381 2.65 4.69 -20.75
C VAL A 381 1.72 5.86 -20.45
N THR A 382 1.68 6.82 -21.36
CA THR A 382 0.79 7.99 -21.32
C THR A 382 0.07 8.17 -22.66
N GLY A 383 -0.94 9.04 -22.71
CA GLY A 383 -1.64 9.38 -23.96
C GLY A 383 -2.76 8.43 -24.38
N ILE A 384 -3.02 7.35 -23.65
CA ILE A 384 -4.17 6.46 -23.87
C ILE A 384 -5.46 7.13 -23.41
N GLN A 385 -6.51 7.01 -24.22
CA GLN A 385 -7.86 7.51 -23.94
C GLN A 385 -8.89 6.42 -24.24
N GLU A 386 -10.13 6.63 -23.81
CA GLU A 386 -11.25 5.76 -24.17
C GLU A 386 -11.62 5.97 -25.64
N GLY A 387 -11.80 4.88 -26.40
CA GLY A 387 -12.18 4.94 -27.80
C GLY A 387 -11.42 3.96 -28.69
N LYS A 388 -11.70 3.95 -29.99
CA LYS A 388 -10.98 3.13 -30.97
C LYS A 388 -9.72 3.85 -31.43
N THR A 389 -8.58 3.13 -31.47
CA THR A 389 -7.37 3.64 -32.12
C THR A 389 -7.64 3.81 -33.62
N PRO A 390 -7.42 5.00 -34.20
CA PRO A 390 -7.55 5.22 -35.63
C PRO A 390 -6.61 4.33 -36.43
N GLU A 391 -7.10 3.77 -37.54
CA GLU A 391 -6.41 2.77 -38.37
C GLU A 391 -5.03 3.23 -38.88
N LYS A 392 -4.86 4.53 -39.11
CA LYS A 392 -3.59 5.14 -39.56
C LYS A 392 -2.85 5.91 -38.48
N ALA A 393 -3.20 5.75 -37.20
CA ALA A 393 -2.60 6.53 -36.10
C ALA A 393 -1.08 6.30 -35.94
N PHE A 394 -0.59 5.16 -36.40
CA PHE A 394 0.82 4.76 -36.33
C PHE A 394 1.43 4.50 -37.71
N LEU A 395 0.79 4.98 -38.78
CA LEU A 395 1.27 4.84 -40.14
C LEU A 395 1.46 6.22 -40.75
N THR A 396 2.48 6.36 -41.58
CA THR A 396 2.74 7.53 -42.41
C THR A 396 3.15 7.07 -43.81
N THR A 397 3.37 8.01 -44.71
CA THR A 397 3.77 7.72 -46.09
C THR A 397 5.20 8.21 -46.30
N ASP A 398 6.06 7.35 -46.83
CA ASP A 398 7.42 7.74 -47.23
C ASP A 398 7.42 8.60 -48.50
N ALA A 399 8.61 9.02 -48.96
CA ALA A 399 8.74 9.87 -50.15
C ALA A 399 8.29 9.16 -51.43
N GLU A 400 8.29 7.83 -51.41
CA GLU A 400 7.95 6.93 -52.51
C GLU A 400 6.46 6.53 -52.53
N GLY A 401 5.66 6.98 -51.54
CA GLY A 401 4.24 6.71 -51.48
C GLY A 401 3.85 5.44 -50.73
N ASN A 402 4.80 4.75 -50.09
CA ASN A 402 4.54 3.52 -49.33
C ASN A 402 4.13 3.85 -47.89
N GLU A 403 3.24 3.02 -47.33
CA GLU A 403 2.85 3.15 -45.92
C GLU A 403 3.90 2.56 -44.98
N VAL A 404 4.59 3.43 -44.24
CA VAL A 404 5.63 3.09 -43.27
C VAL A 404 5.19 3.39 -41.84
N SER A 405 5.80 2.70 -40.87
CA SER A 405 5.49 2.86 -39.45
C SER A 405 5.96 4.19 -38.87
N VAL A 406 5.15 4.79 -38.00
CA VAL A 406 5.55 5.92 -37.15
C VAL A 406 6.23 5.40 -35.89
N VAL A 407 7.56 5.48 -35.88
CA VAL A 407 8.44 5.10 -34.77
C VAL A 407 9.14 6.36 -34.25
N SER A 408 9.38 6.44 -32.95
CA SER A 408 10.00 7.62 -32.32
C SER A 408 10.96 7.22 -31.22
N ALA A 409 12.03 7.98 -31.02
CA ALA A 409 12.89 7.76 -29.86
C ALA A 409 12.07 7.96 -28.58
N VAL A 410 12.31 7.11 -27.57
CA VAL A 410 11.52 7.13 -26.33
C VAL A 410 11.59 8.50 -25.66
N GLY A 411 10.43 8.99 -25.20
CA GLY A 411 10.31 10.28 -24.55
C GLY A 411 10.08 11.45 -25.51
N VAL A 412 10.30 11.29 -26.83
CA VAL A 412 9.97 12.32 -27.84
C VAL A 412 8.46 12.54 -27.91
N ARG A 413 7.67 11.46 -28.07
CA ARG A 413 6.20 11.54 -28.11
C ARG A 413 5.64 12.10 -26.81
N ALA A 414 6.23 11.73 -25.67
CA ALA A 414 5.83 12.25 -24.35
C ALA A 414 6.12 13.75 -24.21
N ALA A 415 7.26 14.22 -24.71
CA ALA A 415 7.64 15.63 -24.72
C ALA A 415 6.77 16.45 -25.69
N GLU A 416 6.39 15.88 -26.83
CA GLU A 416 5.51 16.53 -27.80
C GLU A 416 4.09 16.67 -27.25
N ALA A 417 3.51 15.62 -26.66
CA ALA A 417 2.21 15.68 -26.00
C ALA A 417 2.15 16.74 -24.89
N ALA A 418 3.28 16.99 -24.20
CA ALA A 418 3.39 18.04 -23.18
C ALA A 418 3.39 19.48 -23.75
N LYS A 419 3.74 19.67 -25.04
CA LYS A 419 3.69 20.98 -25.72
C LYS A 419 2.28 21.38 -26.19
N ILE A 420 1.39 20.40 -26.40
CA ILE A 420 0.05 20.62 -27.00
C ILE A 420 -1.01 20.93 -25.92
N THR A 421 -0.65 20.98 -24.64
CA THR A 421 -1.57 21.37 -23.55
C THR A 421 -1.47 22.87 -23.25
N PRO A 422 -2.50 23.71 -23.54
CA PRO A 422 -2.41 25.15 -23.29
C PRO A 422 -2.27 25.45 -21.79
N ALA A 423 -1.26 26.24 -21.43
CA ALA A 423 -1.09 26.73 -20.07
C ALA A 423 -2.23 27.71 -19.71
N PRO A 424 -2.79 27.65 -18.49
CA PRO A 424 -3.71 28.69 -18.02
C PRO A 424 -3.00 30.04 -17.95
N LYS A 425 -3.53 31.00 -18.70
CA LYS A 425 -3.10 32.41 -18.81
C LYS A 425 -2.99 33.06 -17.43
N ALA A 426 -1.78 33.44 -17.04
CA ALA A 426 -1.54 34.37 -15.93
C ALA A 426 -0.91 35.64 -16.51
N THR A 427 -1.71 36.70 -16.48
CA THR A 427 -1.36 38.08 -16.78
C THR A 427 -0.32 38.61 -15.79
N ALA A 428 0.83 39.05 -16.29
CA ALA A 428 1.59 40.18 -15.75
C ALA A 428 2.58 40.65 -16.82
N THR A 429 2.55 41.96 -17.06
CA THR A 429 3.24 42.75 -18.07
C THR A 429 4.76 42.79 -17.92
N ALA A 430 5.43 42.96 -19.06
CA ALA A 430 6.88 43.10 -19.25
C ALA A 430 7.46 44.38 -18.59
N PRO A 431 8.80 44.60 -18.68
CA PRO A 431 9.30 45.23 -19.90
C PRO A 431 10.51 44.52 -20.53
N VAL A 432 10.61 44.77 -21.84
CA VAL A 432 11.58 44.30 -22.82
C VAL A 432 12.75 45.29 -22.92
N ALA A 433 13.96 44.79 -23.16
CA ALA A 433 15.03 45.50 -23.89
C ALA A 433 15.87 44.42 -24.60
N LYS A 434 15.63 44.21 -25.90
CA LYS A 434 16.28 44.80 -27.10
C LYS A 434 17.52 44.02 -27.56
N THR A 435 17.37 43.52 -28.78
CA THR A 435 18.28 42.78 -29.67
C THR A 435 19.42 43.65 -30.22
N ALA A 436 20.59 43.07 -30.49
CA ALA A 436 21.49 43.42 -31.59
C ALA A 436 22.50 42.28 -31.88
N THR A 437 22.81 42.10 -33.17
CA THR A 437 23.44 40.94 -33.83
C THR A 437 24.98 41.17 -34.07
N PRO A 438 25.73 40.41 -34.92
CA PRO A 438 26.88 39.56 -34.55
C PRO A 438 28.27 40.04 -35.05
N ALA A 439 29.36 39.42 -34.58
CA ALA A 439 30.59 39.01 -35.32
C ALA A 439 31.81 38.91 -34.40
N GLY A 440 32.61 37.85 -34.54
CA GLY A 440 33.93 37.73 -33.89
C GLY A 440 34.32 36.27 -33.62
N VAL A 441 35.10 35.68 -34.54
CA VAL A 441 35.57 34.29 -34.51
C VAL A 441 36.95 34.17 -33.85
N LYS A 442 37.10 33.11 -33.04
CA LYS A 442 38.30 32.37 -32.60
C LYS A 442 39.26 33.01 -31.57
N THR A 443 39.20 32.48 -30.35
CA THR A 443 40.33 31.74 -29.77
C THR A 443 39.80 30.63 -28.86
N ALA A 444 40.17 29.38 -29.14
CA ALA A 444 39.70 28.20 -28.43
C ALA A 444 40.35 28.08 -27.04
N THR A 445 39.57 28.38 -26.02
CA THR A 445 39.79 27.91 -24.63
C THR A 445 38.89 26.69 -24.46
N PRO A 446 39.33 25.58 -23.82
CA PRO A 446 38.50 24.38 -23.66
C PRO A 446 37.15 24.77 -23.06
N ALA A 447 36.10 24.53 -23.84
CA ALA A 447 34.74 24.83 -23.44
C ALA A 447 34.45 24.07 -22.15
N ALA A 448 34.21 24.81 -21.07
CA ALA A 448 33.60 24.28 -19.88
C ALA A 448 32.36 23.50 -20.31
N VAL A 449 32.41 22.19 -20.10
CA VAL A 449 31.30 21.27 -20.34
C VAL A 449 30.06 21.89 -19.72
N SER A 450 29.10 22.30 -20.55
CA SER A 450 27.84 22.83 -20.07
C SER A 450 27.09 21.67 -19.39
N THR A 451 27.28 21.54 -18.08
CA THR A 451 26.59 20.56 -17.24
C THR A 451 25.09 20.80 -17.37
N LYS A 452 24.40 19.98 -18.18
CA LYS A 452 22.94 19.97 -18.24
C LYS A 452 22.40 19.79 -16.82
N SER A 453 21.49 20.68 -16.49
CA SER A 453 20.99 21.08 -15.17
C SER A 453 20.43 19.95 -14.29
N VAL A 454 21.28 19.22 -13.55
CA VAL A 454 20.82 18.25 -12.53
C VAL A 454 20.20 18.98 -11.34
N LEU A 455 18.99 18.59 -10.93
CA LEU A 455 18.34 19.06 -9.69
C LEU A 455 18.74 18.16 -8.52
N GLY A 456 19.10 18.74 -7.37
CA GLY A 456 19.49 17.96 -6.18
C GLY A 456 19.30 18.72 -4.87
N THR A 457 18.87 18.02 -3.82
CA THR A 457 18.55 18.59 -2.50
C THR A 457 19.60 18.20 -1.46
N SER A 458 20.27 19.18 -0.87
CA SER A 458 21.23 18.96 0.23
C SER A 458 20.55 18.84 1.60
N LYS A 459 19.45 19.57 1.80
CA LYS A 459 18.73 19.63 3.08
C LYS A 459 17.24 19.80 2.86
N LEU A 460 16.44 18.95 3.52
CA LEU A 460 14.98 19.03 3.51
C LEU A 460 14.47 19.20 4.94
N THR A 461 13.68 20.25 5.19
CA THR A 461 13.13 20.57 6.53
C THR A 461 11.67 20.97 6.46
N THR A 462 10.93 20.74 7.55
CA THR A 462 9.52 21.11 7.69
C THR A 462 9.36 22.17 8.77
N ALA A 463 8.46 23.12 8.55
CA ALA A 463 8.17 24.18 9.53
C ALA A 463 7.55 23.64 10.82
N LYS A 464 6.95 22.44 10.76
CA LYS A 464 6.40 21.72 11.93
C LYS A 464 6.66 20.23 11.78
N LYS A 465 7.18 19.62 12.85
CA LYS A 465 7.37 18.17 12.95
C LYS A 465 6.09 17.43 13.40
N MET A 466 5.12 18.16 13.96
CA MET A 466 3.85 17.61 14.42
C MET A 466 2.71 18.60 14.16
N VAL A 467 1.56 18.07 13.74
CA VAL A 467 0.32 18.84 13.59
C VAL A 467 -0.85 18.12 14.24
N VAL A 468 -1.71 18.89 14.90
CA VAL A 468 -3.01 18.43 15.39
C VAL A 468 -4.09 19.01 14.50
N VAL A 469 -4.90 18.13 13.90
CA VAL A 469 -5.92 18.50 12.90
C VAL A 469 -7.24 17.82 13.25
N ALA A 470 -8.30 18.61 13.29
CA ALA A 470 -9.65 18.11 13.54
C ALA A 470 -10.19 17.31 12.33
N PRO A 471 -11.06 16.31 12.56
CA PRO A 471 -11.77 15.62 11.48
C PRO A 471 -12.47 16.58 10.53
N GLY A 472 -12.32 16.35 9.23
CA GLY A 472 -12.88 17.17 8.16
C GLY A 472 -12.23 18.55 7.99
N LYS A 473 -11.03 18.76 8.55
CA LYS A 473 -10.24 19.99 8.40
C LYS A 473 -8.88 19.69 7.79
N SER A 474 -8.22 20.74 7.33
CA SER A 474 -6.88 20.67 6.75
C SER A 474 -5.94 21.68 7.40
N VAL A 475 -4.64 21.43 7.26
CA VAL A 475 -3.56 22.32 7.66
C VAL A 475 -2.51 22.38 6.56
N LYS A 476 -1.93 23.56 6.34
CA LYS A 476 -0.77 23.73 5.45
C LYS A 476 0.49 23.81 6.30
N VAL A 477 1.50 23.02 5.96
CA VAL A 477 2.82 23.05 6.59
C VAL A 477 3.84 23.43 5.53
N GLY A 478 4.60 24.49 5.79
CA GLY A 478 5.72 24.87 4.91
C GLY A 478 6.86 23.87 5.01
N PHE A 479 7.57 23.66 3.91
CA PHE A 479 8.83 22.94 3.90
C PHE A 479 9.88 23.76 3.13
N LYS A 480 11.15 23.54 3.46
CA LYS A 480 12.29 24.14 2.79
C LYS A 480 13.19 23.02 2.27
N ALA A 481 13.37 22.98 0.96
CA ALA A 481 14.39 22.19 0.28
C ALA A 481 15.52 23.14 -0.15
N THR A 482 16.74 22.84 0.29
CA THR A 482 17.94 23.59 -0.10
C THR A 482 18.61 22.86 -1.26
N ALA A 483 18.95 23.59 -2.33
CA ALA A 483 19.69 23.02 -3.45
C ALA A 483 21.07 22.50 -3.00
N ALA A 484 21.56 21.47 -3.68
CA ALA A 484 22.93 20.99 -3.50
C ALA A 484 23.91 21.88 -4.27
N LYS A 485 25.18 21.89 -3.87
CA LYS A 485 26.23 22.56 -4.66
C LYS A 485 26.29 21.93 -6.06
N ASN A 486 26.59 22.73 -7.07
CA ASN A 486 26.72 22.31 -8.47
C ASN A 486 25.44 21.67 -9.05
N THR A 487 24.27 22.13 -8.60
CA THR A 487 22.96 21.74 -9.16
C THR A 487 22.21 22.99 -9.62
N SER A 488 21.31 22.82 -10.59
CA SER A 488 20.47 23.90 -11.10
C SER A 488 19.34 24.33 -10.15
N GLY A 489 19.10 23.55 -9.10
CA GLY A 489 18.06 23.80 -8.12
C GLY A 489 17.79 22.60 -7.21
N ALA A 490 16.92 22.77 -6.23
CA ALA A 490 16.50 21.68 -5.37
C ALA A 490 15.59 20.71 -6.12
N ALA A 491 15.76 19.41 -5.88
CA ALA A 491 14.90 18.39 -6.45
C ALA A 491 13.46 18.52 -5.94
N ILE A 492 12.50 18.08 -6.76
CA ILE A 492 11.07 18.14 -6.44
C ILE A 492 10.81 17.40 -5.12
N VAL A 493 9.95 17.99 -4.29
CA VAL A 493 9.52 17.38 -3.02
C VAL A 493 8.18 16.71 -3.22
N LYS A 494 8.14 15.38 -3.08
CA LYS A 494 6.91 14.59 -3.04
C LYS A 494 6.52 14.34 -1.59
N ALA A 495 5.23 14.14 -1.31
CA ALA A 495 4.76 13.78 0.03
C ALA A 495 3.88 12.54 -0.03
N THR A 496 4.13 11.60 0.87
CA THR A 496 3.30 10.42 1.09
C THR A 496 2.77 10.42 2.51
N THR A 497 1.69 9.68 2.74
CA THR A 497 1.09 9.44 4.05
C THR A 497 1.11 7.95 4.30
N ALA A 498 1.42 7.53 5.52
CA ALA A 498 1.36 6.11 5.88
C ALA A 498 -0.09 5.58 5.91
N SER A 499 -1.08 6.46 6.08
CA SER A 499 -2.49 6.07 6.03
C SER A 499 -3.38 7.18 5.46
N LYS A 500 -3.93 6.95 4.27
CA LYS A 500 -4.87 7.87 3.59
C LYS A 500 -6.21 7.98 4.33
N LYS A 501 -6.60 6.96 5.13
CA LYS A 501 -7.79 6.98 6.00
C LYS A 501 -7.65 8.00 7.15
N VAL A 502 -6.42 8.24 7.62
CA VAL A 502 -6.14 9.20 8.71
C VAL A 502 -5.85 10.60 8.18
N ALA A 503 -5.00 10.72 7.16
CA ALA A 503 -4.73 12.00 6.52
C ALA A 503 -4.28 11.81 5.07
N THR A 504 -4.80 12.64 4.17
CA THR A 504 -4.33 12.77 2.79
C THR A 504 -3.43 13.98 2.63
N VAL A 505 -2.52 13.92 1.66
CA VAL A 505 -1.49 14.94 1.46
C VAL A 505 -1.45 15.43 0.03
N LYS A 506 -1.20 16.72 -0.15
CA LYS A 506 -0.97 17.33 -1.45
C LYS A 506 0.11 18.39 -1.34
N VAL A 507 1.15 18.30 -2.16
CA VAL A 507 2.19 19.33 -2.26
C VAL A 507 1.75 20.38 -3.27
N LYS A 508 1.87 21.66 -2.91
CA LYS A 508 1.68 22.79 -3.83
C LYS A 508 2.71 23.88 -3.51
N GLY A 509 3.67 24.06 -4.39
CA GLY A 509 4.84 24.91 -4.14
C GLY A 509 5.59 24.49 -2.88
N LYS A 510 6.02 25.46 -2.06
CA LYS A 510 6.81 25.24 -0.83
C LYS A 510 5.97 24.79 0.39
N LYS A 511 4.79 24.22 0.18
CA LYS A 511 3.86 23.81 1.24
C LYS A 511 3.23 22.45 0.96
N VAL A 512 3.08 21.64 2.01
CA VAL A 512 2.26 20.43 2.01
C VAL A 512 0.93 20.72 2.71
N THR A 513 -0.17 20.41 2.04
CA THR A 513 -1.52 20.45 2.60
C THR A 513 -1.85 19.06 3.14
N ILE A 514 -2.15 18.97 4.44
CA ILE A 514 -2.53 17.75 5.13
C ILE A 514 -4.02 17.87 5.44
N LYS A 515 -4.85 17.01 4.87
CA LYS A 515 -6.32 16.98 5.05
C LYS A 515 -6.70 15.74 5.84
N VAL A 516 -7.43 15.93 6.93
CA VAL A 516 -8.00 14.82 7.71
C VAL A 516 -9.43 14.56 7.24
N PRO A 517 -9.78 13.33 6.83
CA PRO A 517 -11.13 12.97 6.42
C PRO A 517 -12.20 13.30 7.48
N LYS A 518 -13.45 13.52 7.05
CA LYS A 518 -14.58 13.85 7.96
C LYS A 518 -14.85 12.72 8.97
N LYS A 519 -14.68 11.47 8.53
CA LYS A 519 -14.91 10.23 9.29
C LYS A 519 -13.66 9.69 9.99
N ALA A 520 -12.52 10.40 9.94
CA ALA A 520 -11.28 9.93 10.57
C ALA A 520 -11.47 9.73 12.08
N VAL A 521 -10.99 8.59 12.58
CA VAL A 521 -11.12 8.16 13.97
C VAL A 521 -10.44 9.17 14.90
N LYS A 522 -11.10 9.50 16.01
CA LYS A 522 -10.58 10.46 17.00
C LYS A 522 -9.39 9.82 17.72
N GLY A 523 -8.26 10.52 17.80
CA GLY A 523 -7.04 9.98 18.42
C GLY A 523 -6.13 9.26 17.43
N ALA A 524 -6.61 8.90 16.24
CA ALA A 524 -5.79 8.31 15.19
C ALA A 524 -4.60 9.22 14.85
N SER A 525 -3.50 8.59 14.48
CA SER A 525 -2.30 9.30 14.05
C SER A 525 -1.69 8.65 12.82
N THR A 526 -0.97 9.44 12.04
CA THR A 526 -0.20 8.93 10.90
C THR A 526 1.03 9.79 10.70
N THR A 527 1.97 9.30 9.90
CA THR A 527 3.17 10.05 9.53
C THR A 527 3.08 10.43 8.07
N VAL A 528 3.27 11.73 7.81
CA VAL A 528 3.48 12.27 6.47
C VAL A 528 4.97 12.35 6.22
N THR A 529 5.45 11.70 5.16
CA THR A 529 6.86 11.70 4.76
C THR A 529 7.02 12.54 3.50
N LEU A 530 7.79 13.61 3.59
CA LEU A 530 8.26 14.37 2.44
C LEU A 530 9.56 13.74 1.97
N LYS A 531 9.67 13.41 0.68
CA LYS A 531 10.87 12.87 0.05
C LYS A 531 11.35 13.80 -1.06
N SER A 532 12.65 13.95 -1.16
CA SER A 532 13.37 14.61 -2.26
C SER A 532 14.65 13.83 -2.55
N THR A 533 15.36 14.17 -3.61
CA THR A 533 16.54 13.44 -4.07
C THR A 533 17.79 14.29 -3.84
N LYS A 534 18.86 13.70 -3.30
CA LYS A 534 20.17 14.34 -3.20
C LYS A 534 20.84 14.38 -4.59
N ALA A 535 21.88 15.20 -4.75
CA ALA A 535 22.64 15.25 -6.01
C ALA A 535 23.28 13.89 -6.41
N ASN A 536 23.53 13.00 -5.44
CA ASN A 536 24.06 11.65 -5.67
C ASN A 536 22.96 10.58 -5.81
N GLY A 537 21.74 10.96 -6.16
CA GLY A 537 20.61 10.04 -6.36
C GLY A 537 19.98 9.47 -5.07
N LYS A 538 20.65 9.54 -3.92
CA LYS A 538 20.11 9.02 -2.65
C LYS A 538 18.92 9.85 -2.16
N ALA A 539 17.93 9.18 -1.57
CA ALA A 539 16.77 9.87 -1.01
C ALA A 539 17.13 10.71 0.24
N ILE A 540 16.49 11.86 0.39
CA ILE A 540 16.45 12.66 1.62
C ILE A 540 14.99 12.85 2.04
N SER A 541 14.71 12.69 3.34
CA SER A 541 13.33 12.75 3.83
C SER A 541 13.15 13.65 5.04
N ALA A 542 11.94 14.20 5.19
CA ALA A 542 11.49 14.89 6.38
C ALA A 542 10.09 14.40 6.76
N LYS A 543 9.87 14.15 8.06
CA LYS A 543 8.62 13.55 8.56
C LYS A 543 7.78 14.57 9.35
N ILE A 544 6.46 14.46 9.24
CA ILE A 544 5.48 15.22 10.02
C ILE A 544 4.51 14.22 10.65
N LYS A 545 4.44 14.19 11.99
CA LYS A 545 3.41 13.43 12.72
C LYS A 545 2.08 14.17 12.68
N VAL A 546 1.01 13.50 12.29
CA VAL A 546 -0.34 14.04 12.21
C VAL A 546 -1.18 13.36 13.27
N TYR A 547 -1.81 14.14 14.16
CA TYR A 547 -2.75 13.64 15.16
C TYR A 547 -4.16 14.16 14.87
N VAL A 548 -5.11 13.24 14.76
CA VAL A 548 -6.52 13.54 14.53
C VAL A 548 -7.18 13.90 15.85
N ARG A 549 -7.28 15.19 16.14
CA ARG A 549 -7.90 15.67 17.39
C ARG A 549 -8.52 17.05 17.18
N ASN A 550 -9.76 17.22 17.64
CA ASN A 550 -10.40 18.54 17.69
C ASN A 550 -10.07 19.24 19.01
N SER A 551 -8.91 19.90 19.07
CA SER A 551 -8.46 20.59 20.30
C SER A 551 -8.92 22.04 20.37
N ALA A 552 -9.30 22.47 21.58
CA ALA A 552 -9.62 23.84 21.92
C ALA A 552 -8.35 24.70 21.97
N LYS A 553 -8.34 25.79 21.18
CA LYS A 553 -7.26 26.77 21.14
C LYS A 553 -7.44 27.88 22.18
N LYS A 554 -8.69 28.20 22.53
CA LYS A 554 -9.06 29.19 23.56
C LYS A 554 -10.32 28.70 24.27
N VAL A 555 -10.37 28.80 25.60
CA VAL A 555 -11.48 28.34 26.44
C VAL A 555 -11.89 29.42 27.45
N LYS A 556 -13.16 29.42 27.85
CA LYS A 556 -13.68 30.28 28.92
C LYS A 556 -14.74 29.54 29.74
N ALA A 557 -14.82 29.81 31.04
CA ALA A 557 -15.96 29.34 31.83
C ALA A 557 -17.19 30.19 31.53
N ALA A 558 -18.37 29.56 31.46
CA ALA A 558 -19.63 30.27 31.29
C ALA A 558 -19.97 31.13 32.52
N LYS A 559 -19.55 30.69 33.73
CA LYS A 559 -19.66 31.44 34.98
C LYS A 559 -18.26 31.59 35.59
N LYS A 560 -17.94 32.77 36.12
CA LYS A 560 -16.65 33.04 36.79
C LYS A 560 -16.59 32.49 38.22
N ALA A 561 -17.73 32.11 38.79
CA ALA A 561 -17.84 31.55 40.14
C ALA A 561 -18.81 30.35 40.19
N ILE A 562 -18.63 29.48 41.17
CA ILE A 562 -19.49 28.34 41.48
C ILE A 562 -19.67 28.19 42.99
N THR A 563 -20.91 27.89 43.42
CA THR A 563 -21.25 27.58 44.81
C THR A 563 -21.82 26.18 44.88
N VAL A 564 -21.37 25.37 45.85
CA VAL A 564 -21.84 23.98 46.05
C VAL A 564 -21.81 23.64 47.55
N LYS A 565 -22.70 22.76 48.01
CA LYS A 565 -22.64 22.21 49.39
C LYS A 565 -21.59 21.07 49.45
N LYS A 566 -20.89 20.90 50.58
CA LYS A 566 -19.97 19.76 50.78
C LYS A 566 -20.70 18.44 50.52
N GLY A 567 -20.06 17.54 49.78
CA GLY A 567 -20.63 16.24 49.40
C GLY A 567 -21.63 16.25 48.24
N LYS A 568 -22.17 17.42 47.84
CA LYS A 568 -23.11 17.55 46.72
C LYS A 568 -22.39 17.98 45.43
N THR A 569 -23.06 17.85 44.29
CA THR A 569 -22.53 18.20 42.96
C THR A 569 -23.18 19.45 42.39
N ALA A 570 -22.45 20.17 41.54
CA ALA A 570 -22.94 21.30 40.76
C ALA A 570 -22.35 21.26 39.34
N LYS A 571 -23.09 21.78 38.36
CA LYS A 571 -22.66 21.81 36.96
C LYS A 571 -21.95 23.12 36.62
N LEU A 572 -20.83 23.04 35.91
CA LEU A 572 -20.12 24.18 35.35
C LEU A 572 -19.85 23.96 33.86
N VAL A 573 -20.19 24.93 33.03
CA VAL A 573 -19.95 24.84 31.58
C VAL A 573 -18.65 25.56 31.22
N ILE A 574 -17.78 24.88 30.48
CA ILE A 574 -16.62 25.45 29.82
C ILE A 574 -16.89 25.53 28.31
N LYS A 575 -16.76 26.72 27.73
CA LYS A 575 -16.95 26.97 26.29
C LYS A 575 -15.59 27.06 25.59
N ALA A 576 -15.42 26.34 24.48
CA ALA A 576 -14.30 26.50 23.56
C ALA A 576 -14.56 27.72 22.67
N SER A 577 -13.87 28.83 22.94
CA SER A 577 -14.01 30.08 22.18
C SER A 577 -13.30 30.02 20.83
N LYS A 578 -12.28 29.16 20.69
CA LYS A 578 -11.59 28.90 19.41
C LYS A 578 -11.28 27.41 19.30
N VAL A 579 -11.71 26.79 18.22
CA VAL A 579 -11.52 25.35 17.91
C VAL A 579 -11.43 25.19 16.39
N GLN A 580 -10.74 24.16 15.89
CA GLN A 580 -10.59 23.95 14.44
C GLN A 580 -11.91 23.56 13.77
N ASN A 581 -12.65 22.61 14.33
CA ASN A 581 -13.96 22.22 13.82
C ASN A 581 -15.06 22.59 14.81
N LYS A 582 -15.75 23.71 14.54
CA LYS A 582 -16.90 24.18 15.33
C LYS A 582 -18.12 23.26 15.24
N LYS A 583 -18.20 22.34 14.26
CA LYS A 583 -19.31 21.38 14.09
C LYS A 583 -19.16 20.11 14.92
N LYS A 584 -18.01 19.90 15.58
CA LYS A 584 -17.74 18.73 16.42
C LYS A 584 -17.39 19.17 17.85
N ALA A 585 -17.61 18.29 18.83
CA ALA A 585 -17.12 18.51 20.19
C ALA A 585 -15.58 18.59 20.20
N PHE A 586 -15.02 19.36 21.13
CA PHE A 586 -13.60 19.26 21.43
C PHE A 586 -13.35 18.07 22.36
N VAL A 587 -12.13 17.55 22.36
CA VAL A 587 -11.78 16.28 23.03
C VAL A 587 -10.56 16.42 23.93
N ASP A 588 -10.29 17.64 24.39
CA ASP A 588 -9.22 17.91 25.34
C ASP A 588 -9.58 17.37 26.72
N THR A 589 -8.64 16.65 27.35
CA THR A 589 -8.80 16.15 28.71
C THR A 589 -9.03 17.30 29.68
N ILE A 590 -10.05 17.19 30.52
CA ILE A 590 -10.39 18.20 31.52
C ILE A 590 -9.98 17.70 32.91
N THR A 591 -9.22 18.50 33.64
CA THR A 591 -8.84 18.22 35.03
C THR A 591 -9.08 19.43 35.91
N VAL A 592 -9.42 19.18 37.18
CA VAL A 592 -9.63 20.22 38.19
C VAL A 592 -8.50 20.15 39.18
N LYS A 593 -7.74 21.25 39.34
CA LYS A 593 -6.63 21.31 40.29
C LYS A 593 -7.10 21.76 41.67
N GLY A 594 -6.55 21.12 42.70
CA GLY A 594 -6.76 21.46 44.11
C GLY A 594 -7.75 20.51 44.80
N LYS A 595 -7.92 20.70 46.12
CA LYS A 595 -8.73 19.81 46.98
C LYS A 595 -10.17 20.31 47.23
N VAL A 596 -10.53 21.48 46.72
CA VAL A 596 -11.83 22.13 47.00
C VAL A 596 -12.97 21.48 46.21
N LEU A 597 -12.75 21.21 44.92
CA LEU A 597 -13.72 20.59 44.02
C LEU A 597 -13.12 19.32 43.42
N LYS A 598 -13.92 18.25 43.35
CA LYS A 598 -13.58 17.01 42.64
C LYS A 598 -14.41 16.93 41.36
N LEU A 599 -13.75 16.68 40.23
CA LEU A 599 -14.43 16.39 38.97
C LEU A 599 -15.01 14.98 39.03
N THR A 600 -16.32 14.83 38.79
CA THR A 600 -16.98 13.52 38.78
C THR A 600 -17.37 13.08 37.38
N ASN A 601 -17.76 14.01 36.50
CA ASN A 601 -18.15 13.69 35.13
C ASN A 601 -17.90 14.89 34.20
N VAL A 602 -17.68 14.60 32.92
CA VAL A 602 -17.57 15.59 31.84
C VAL A 602 -18.43 15.16 30.66
N LYS A 603 -19.45 15.96 30.32
CA LYS A 603 -20.24 15.79 29.10
C LYS A 603 -19.76 16.76 28.02
N TYR A 604 -19.19 16.25 26.94
CA TYR A 604 -18.73 17.05 25.80
C TYR A 604 -19.88 17.29 24.81
N ALA A 605 -19.93 18.50 24.26
CA ALA A 605 -20.87 18.88 23.21
C ALA A 605 -20.19 19.86 22.24
N LYS A 606 -20.89 20.20 21.15
CA LYS A 606 -20.42 21.17 20.15
C LYS A 606 -20.05 22.50 20.83
N GLY A 607 -18.76 22.85 20.82
CA GLY A 607 -18.23 24.09 21.38
C GLY A 607 -18.24 24.22 22.91
N LYS A 608 -18.68 23.21 23.68
CA LYS A 608 -18.76 23.28 25.14
C LYS A 608 -18.55 21.93 25.83
N ALA A 609 -18.09 21.94 27.07
CA ALA A 609 -18.09 20.79 27.97
C ALA A 609 -18.78 21.18 29.28
N THR A 610 -19.67 20.33 29.76
CA THR A 610 -20.34 20.49 31.04
C THR A 610 -19.65 19.58 32.06
N LEU A 611 -19.07 20.19 33.08
CA LEU A 611 -18.39 19.50 34.18
C LEU A 611 -19.37 19.33 35.33
N THR A 612 -19.43 18.14 35.91
CA THR A 612 -20.08 17.89 37.19
C THR A 612 -19.01 17.91 38.28
N LEU A 613 -19.12 18.85 39.20
CA LEU A 613 -18.12 19.15 40.24
C LEU A 613 -18.72 18.87 41.62
N LYS A 614 -18.11 17.96 42.39
CA LYS A 614 -18.46 17.65 43.78
C LYS A 614 -17.71 18.58 44.74
N GLY A 615 -18.41 19.17 45.71
CA GLY A 615 -17.79 19.93 46.80
C GLY A 615 -17.03 19.01 47.74
N ALA A 616 -15.69 19.06 47.75
CA ALA A 616 -14.85 18.14 48.51
C ALA A 616 -14.38 18.73 49.85
N LYS A 617 -13.92 19.99 49.86
CA LYS A 617 -13.45 20.70 51.07
C LYS A 617 -14.10 22.08 51.17
N LYS A 618 -14.61 22.44 52.37
CA LYS A 618 -15.20 23.77 52.65
C LYS A 618 -14.19 24.86 52.28
N ALA A 619 -14.67 25.90 51.61
CA ALA A 619 -13.85 27.02 51.15
C ALA A 619 -14.73 28.23 50.79
N LYS A 620 -14.25 29.45 51.04
CA LYS A 620 -14.95 30.70 50.67
C LYS A 620 -14.20 31.40 49.54
N LYS A 621 -14.84 31.59 48.38
CA LYS A 621 -14.29 32.31 47.20
C LYS A 621 -12.88 31.87 46.74
N LYS A 622 -12.49 30.60 46.96
CA LYS A 622 -11.15 30.11 46.62
C LYS A 622 -10.99 29.98 45.11
N ALA A 623 -9.88 30.46 44.56
CA ALA A 623 -9.57 30.28 43.14
C ALA A 623 -9.23 28.80 42.84
N VAL A 624 -9.99 28.20 41.92
CA VAL A 624 -9.78 26.84 41.41
C VAL A 624 -9.38 26.93 39.94
N THR A 625 -8.37 26.16 39.56
CA THR A 625 -7.90 26.10 38.16
C THR A 625 -8.43 24.84 37.49
N ILE A 626 -9.16 25.04 36.40
CA ILE A 626 -9.63 23.98 35.51
C ILE A 626 -8.70 23.95 34.30
N LYS A 627 -8.02 22.83 34.08
CA LYS A 627 -7.21 22.58 32.89
C LYS A 627 -8.07 21.92 31.81
N VAL A 628 -7.93 22.39 30.57
CA VAL A 628 -8.54 21.80 29.36
C VAL A 628 -7.41 21.61 28.36
N GLY A 629 -6.83 20.40 28.33
CA GLY A 629 -5.57 20.14 27.64
C GLY A 629 -4.46 21.07 28.15
N SER A 630 -3.83 21.83 27.23
CA SER A 630 -2.81 22.82 27.56
C SER A 630 -3.37 24.16 28.07
N LYS A 631 -4.70 24.36 28.04
CA LYS A 631 -5.36 25.60 28.44
C LYS A 631 -5.80 25.56 29.89
N LYS A 632 -5.94 26.73 30.50
CA LYS A 632 -6.32 26.90 31.90
C LYS A 632 -7.45 27.93 32.01
N VAL A 633 -8.40 27.68 32.88
CA VAL A 633 -9.46 28.60 33.26
C VAL A 633 -9.49 28.69 34.79
N LYS A 634 -9.54 29.90 35.33
CA LYS A 634 -9.70 30.12 36.78
C LYS A 634 -11.15 30.44 37.10
N VAL A 635 -11.70 29.81 38.13
CA VAL A 635 -13.05 30.07 38.65
C VAL A 635 -12.99 30.22 40.17
N LYS A 636 -13.82 31.09 40.75
CA LYS A 636 -13.94 31.24 42.20
C LYS A 636 -14.93 30.20 42.74
N ALA A 637 -14.50 29.31 43.62
CA ALA A 637 -15.33 28.28 44.22
C ALA A 637 -15.68 28.62 45.67
N THR A 638 -16.96 28.45 46.02
CA THR A 638 -17.45 28.48 47.39
C THR A 638 -18.07 27.13 47.71
N VAL A 639 -17.52 26.42 48.70
CA VAL A 639 -18.06 25.16 49.20
C VAL A 639 -18.59 25.42 50.61
N LYS A 640 -19.92 25.36 50.75
CA LYS A 640 -20.62 25.53 52.04
C LYS A 640 -20.64 24.22 52.81
#